data_AF-A0A915EA35-F1
#
_entry.id   AF-A0A915EA35-F1
#
_cell.length_a   1.000
_cell.length_b   1.000
_cell.length_c   1.000
_cell.angle_alpha   90.00
_cell.angle_beta   90.00
_cell.angle_gamma   90.00
#
_symmetry.space_group_name_H-M   'P 1'
#
loop_
_entity.id
_entity.type
_entity.pdbx_description
1 polymer ?
#
loop_
_entity_poly.entity_id
_entity_poly.type
_entity_poly.pdbx_seq_one_letter_code
_entity_poly.pdbx_strand_id
1 'polypeptide(L)'
;MCGFEEMKDATLILEDGTLFVGQVFGALKSTSGELVFQTGMVGYVESLTDPSYANQFLTLTYPLIGNYGVSDDTLQGNSVDILSFPDTGFESAKIWPAALIVDRICPEGEHSHWQAYQSLAQWLKNLGLVPGLSGIDVRLLTKKIREHGTLKAKLVLDADDPNSFDFVDINSQNLVALVSRKEVQTFGNGPTRIMAVDCGLKNNQIRCLVKRGCTVTVVPYNYPIDQKYDDYDGIFLSNGPGDPAMCEDLITRISLLLNNDRCKPVFGICLGHQLLARAAGATTHKLPYGNRGHNQPCTHMDTGRCYITSQNHGFAVDDSSLPAGWLTLFSNENDSTNEGIIHETNLSLVFNSTQSTPQVPLTWSVCSIFLWKLSLTARRSNFQTVCRKVLILGSGGLSIGQAGEFDYSGAQAIKALKEQNIKTVLVNPNVATVQTSKGFADRVYFLPITKEYVTEVIKKERPTGLLCTFGGQTALNCAIDLFKDGVLDAFSVTVLGTPIQTIMNTEDRERFNIEIDSIGEQVAPSIAATTIQGAEKAAKEIGYPVLVRAAFALGGLGSGFAHNKEELLQIAKQALAHSNQVLIDKSLKGWKEVEYEVVRDCFDNCIAVCNMENIDPLGIHTGESVVVAPSQTLNNREYNKLRETAIKVIRHFGIIGELRIEPQQTRVLHHRSQCQAFEELCTCKQSHRLSIGLHCRQIVLGESLVKLRNSVTGKTTACFEPSLDYCVVKIPRWDLSKFARVNNRIGSSMKSVGEVMGIGRSFEEGLQKALRMVNDSNEGFSPFTFKRPTVEDDFIHPTDKRIQALSRALYKNEYTLEQLYEWTKIDKWFLYRMQNIIETYKKLENYSIATLPVGQLLEAKQLGFSDAQIAKSIESTEGKVRELRKSKGIKPFVKQIDTVAAEWPAVTNYLYLTYNGAEHDVTFELKSNGVVVLGSGVYRIGSSVEFDASCVGCVKELKRQNFKTVMINCNPETVSTDFDICDRLYFEEISLEAVSNIYELENPAGLILAFGGQSANNIALSLQAANLDVPIRVFGTLPKYIDEAEDRYKFSRALDELKIKQPQWKNATTVDEALKFCEDVNYPCLIRPSYVLSGAAMNVAQNAQDLVNFLQQAAGVAKDKPVVVSKFLEEAKEIDVDVVAISGKVLALAISEHVENAGIHSGDATLVTPHKI
;
A
#
# COMPACT_ATOMS: atom_id res chain seq x y z
N MET A 1 -13.96 -30.02 3.80
CA MET A 1 -13.66 -30.97 2.71
C MET A 1 -14.80 -30.91 1.70
N CYS A 2 -14.73 -29.99 0.76
CA CYS A 2 -15.43 -30.12 -0.52
C CYS A 2 -14.41 -30.68 -1.51
N GLY A 3 -14.81 -31.67 -2.31
CA GLY A 3 -13.92 -32.31 -3.28
C GLY A 3 -13.39 -31.29 -4.27
N PHE A 4 -12.08 -31.25 -4.44
CA PHE A 4 -11.48 -30.71 -5.64
C PHE A 4 -11.98 -31.57 -6.81
N GLU A 5 -12.97 -31.11 -7.58
CA GLU A 5 -13.11 -31.58 -8.96
C GLU A 5 -11.74 -31.36 -9.60
N GLU A 6 -11.14 -32.40 -10.21
CA GLU A 6 -9.88 -32.26 -10.95
C GLU A 6 -10.03 -31.12 -11.95
N MET A 7 -9.46 -29.94 -11.61
CA MET A 7 -9.43 -28.81 -12.52
C MET A 7 -8.63 -29.24 -13.75
N LYS A 8 -9.26 -29.15 -14.91
CA LYS A 8 -8.62 -29.52 -16.18
C LYS A 8 -7.65 -28.42 -16.58
N ASP A 9 -6.49 -28.81 -17.09
CA ASP A 9 -5.54 -27.87 -17.63
C ASP A 9 -6.03 -27.34 -18.99
N ALA A 10 -5.65 -26.10 -19.29
CA ALA A 10 -5.90 -25.45 -20.55
C ALA A 10 -4.70 -24.58 -20.93
N THR A 11 -4.52 -24.40 -22.24
CA THR A 11 -3.41 -23.61 -22.79
C THR A 11 -3.95 -22.36 -23.48
N LEU A 12 -3.48 -21.19 -23.04
CA LEU A 12 -3.62 -19.94 -23.78
C LEU A 12 -2.48 -19.86 -24.80
N ILE A 13 -2.85 -19.85 -26.08
CA ILE A 13 -1.95 -19.84 -27.23
C ILE A 13 -2.07 -18.47 -27.89
N LEU A 14 -0.96 -17.75 -27.99
CA LEU A 14 -0.89 -16.44 -28.65
C LEU A 14 -0.47 -16.59 -30.12
N GLU A 15 -0.83 -15.63 -30.97
CA GLU A 15 -0.47 -15.67 -32.40
C GLU A 15 1.04 -15.59 -32.66
N ASP A 16 1.83 -15.10 -31.69
CA ASP A 16 3.30 -15.11 -31.73
C ASP A 16 3.93 -16.47 -31.40
N GLY A 17 3.10 -17.47 -31.06
CA GLY A 17 3.52 -18.82 -30.67
C GLY A 17 3.78 -19.01 -29.17
N THR A 18 3.63 -17.96 -28.36
CA THR A 18 3.76 -18.08 -26.89
C THR A 18 2.63 -18.93 -26.30
N LEU A 19 2.97 -19.77 -25.33
CA LEU A 19 2.05 -20.65 -24.63
C LEU A 19 2.03 -20.34 -23.13
N PHE A 20 0.83 -20.22 -22.56
CA PHE A 20 0.62 -20.16 -21.12
C PHE A 20 -0.29 -21.32 -20.69
N VAL A 21 0.26 -22.26 -19.92
CA VAL A 21 -0.48 -23.39 -19.36
C VAL A 21 -1.00 -22.99 -17.99
N GLY A 22 -2.30 -23.16 -17.77
CA GLY A 22 -2.94 -22.84 -16.50
C GLY A 22 -4.16 -23.71 -16.23
N GLN A 23 -4.87 -23.40 -15.16
CA GLN A 23 -6.03 -24.13 -14.70
C GLN A 23 -7.30 -23.44 -15.20
N VAL A 24 -8.16 -24.21 -15.87
CA VAL A 24 -9.45 -23.70 -16.35
C VAL A 24 -10.44 -23.56 -15.20
N PHE A 25 -11.22 -22.48 -15.21
CA PHE A 25 -12.38 -22.29 -14.34
C PHE A 25 -13.55 -21.73 -15.15
N GLY A 26 -14.76 -21.68 -14.57
CA GLY A 26 -15.94 -21.23 -15.29
C GLY A 26 -16.45 -22.25 -16.33
N ALA A 27 -16.79 -21.80 -17.53
CA ALA A 27 -17.29 -22.70 -18.58
C ALA A 27 -16.17 -23.57 -19.18
N LEU A 28 -16.40 -24.87 -19.32
CA LEU A 28 -15.44 -25.80 -19.94
C LEU A 28 -15.58 -25.79 -21.46
N LYS A 29 -15.02 -24.78 -22.13
CA LYS A 29 -14.93 -24.74 -23.59
C LYS A 29 -13.70 -24.01 -24.10
N SER A 30 -13.22 -24.42 -25.27
CA SER A 30 -12.20 -23.70 -26.03
C SER A 30 -12.82 -22.51 -26.79
N THR A 31 -12.04 -21.45 -27.00
CA THR A 31 -12.50 -20.22 -27.64
C THR A 31 -11.34 -19.43 -28.26
N SER A 32 -11.66 -18.45 -29.11
CA SER A 32 -10.70 -17.53 -29.73
C SER A 32 -11.15 -16.08 -29.52
N GLY A 33 -10.19 -15.16 -29.47
CA GLY A 33 -10.48 -13.74 -29.27
C GLY A 33 -9.23 -12.87 -29.38
N GLU A 34 -9.40 -11.58 -29.11
CA GLU A 34 -8.30 -10.62 -28.99
C GLU A 34 -7.91 -10.46 -27.52
N LEU A 35 -6.64 -10.61 -27.22
CA LEU A 35 -6.10 -10.49 -25.87
C LEU A 35 -5.90 -9.01 -25.50
N VAL A 36 -6.49 -8.62 -24.38
CA VAL A 36 -6.40 -7.28 -23.80
C VAL A 36 -6.15 -7.36 -22.30
N PHE A 37 -5.56 -6.34 -21.70
CA PHE A 37 -5.44 -6.23 -20.24
C PHE A 37 -6.15 -4.99 -19.72
N GLN A 38 -6.50 -5.00 -18.43
CA GLN A 38 -7.04 -3.84 -17.73
C GLN A 38 -6.42 -3.71 -16.33
N THR A 39 -6.02 -2.48 -15.99
CA THR A 39 -5.23 -2.18 -14.79
C THR A 39 -6.06 -1.90 -13.52
N GLY A 40 -7.37 -2.10 -13.54
CA GLY A 40 -8.21 -1.86 -12.36
C GLY A 40 -8.06 -2.97 -11.31
N MET A 41 -7.88 -2.58 -10.05
CA MET A 41 -7.71 -3.51 -8.92
C MET A 41 -9.06 -4.02 -8.35
N VAL A 42 -10.17 -3.34 -8.68
CA VAL A 42 -11.54 -3.68 -8.28
C VAL A 42 -12.48 -3.58 -9.48
N GLY A 43 -13.68 -4.17 -9.38
CA GLY A 43 -14.72 -4.03 -10.39
C GLY A 43 -14.71 -5.10 -11.47
N TYR A 44 -14.32 -6.34 -11.13
CA TYR A 44 -14.31 -7.44 -12.09
C TYR A 44 -15.72 -7.79 -12.58
N VAL A 45 -16.77 -7.64 -11.76
CA VAL A 45 -18.16 -7.89 -12.16
C VAL A 45 -18.63 -6.85 -13.19
N GLU A 46 -18.35 -5.59 -12.93
CA GLU A 46 -18.66 -4.47 -13.83
C GLU A 46 -17.87 -4.54 -15.13
N SER A 47 -16.62 -5.01 -15.08
CA SER A 47 -15.79 -5.23 -16.27
C SER A 47 -16.32 -6.40 -17.11
N LEU A 48 -16.65 -7.52 -16.48
CA LEU A 48 -17.21 -8.69 -17.17
C LEU A 48 -18.55 -8.38 -17.87
N THR A 49 -19.33 -7.44 -17.33
CA THR A 49 -20.60 -6.99 -17.92
C THR A 49 -20.49 -5.72 -18.76
N ASP A 50 -19.28 -5.24 -19.07
CA ASP A 50 -19.06 -4.16 -20.03
C ASP A 50 -19.12 -4.68 -21.48
N PRO A 51 -20.08 -4.21 -22.31
CA PRO A 51 -20.19 -4.60 -23.71
C PRO A 51 -18.95 -4.32 -24.56
N SER A 52 -18.08 -3.40 -24.12
CA SER A 52 -16.86 -3.03 -24.84
C SER A 52 -15.82 -4.16 -24.90
N TYR A 53 -15.93 -5.17 -24.03
CA TYR A 53 -15.08 -6.37 -24.07
C TYR A 53 -15.66 -7.53 -24.92
N ALA A 54 -16.70 -7.29 -25.71
CA ALA A 54 -17.30 -8.34 -26.53
C ALA A 54 -16.25 -9.07 -27.40
N ASN A 55 -16.20 -10.39 -27.29
CA ASN A 55 -15.26 -11.28 -27.99
C ASN A 55 -13.77 -11.09 -27.64
N GLN A 56 -13.43 -10.32 -26.62
CA GLN A 56 -12.05 -10.15 -26.14
C GLN A 56 -11.72 -11.15 -25.01
N PHE A 57 -10.44 -11.48 -24.87
CA PHE A 57 -9.92 -12.17 -23.68
C PHE A 57 -9.46 -11.10 -22.70
N LEU A 58 -10.20 -10.95 -21.61
CA LEU A 58 -9.93 -9.94 -20.60
C LEU A 58 -8.90 -10.46 -19.60
N THR A 59 -7.71 -9.88 -19.60
CA THR A 59 -6.69 -10.09 -18.57
C THR A 59 -6.82 -9.05 -17.47
N LEU A 60 -7.09 -9.47 -16.24
CA LEU A 60 -7.03 -8.59 -15.07
C LEU A 60 -5.61 -8.60 -14.50
N THR A 61 -5.00 -7.42 -14.35
CA THR A 61 -3.60 -7.35 -13.89
C THR A 61 -3.44 -7.62 -12.40
N TYR A 62 -4.48 -7.30 -11.60
CA TYR A 62 -4.46 -7.56 -10.17
C TYR A 62 -4.49 -9.08 -9.89
N PRO A 63 -3.58 -9.63 -9.07
CA PRO A 63 -3.41 -11.08 -8.98
C PRO A 63 -4.49 -11.81 -8.18
N LEU A 64 -5.26 -11.12 -7.33
CA LEU A 64 -6.25 -11.73 -6.44
C LEU A 64 -7.67 -11.38 -6.88
N ILE A 65 -8.29 -12.26 -7.67
CA ILE A 65 -9.60 -12.02 -8.29
C ILE A 65 -10.68 -12.92 -7.69
N GLY A 66 -11.88 -12.38 -7.46
CA GLY A 66 -13.04 -13.12 -6.94
C GLY A 66 -13.31 -12.98 -5.44
N ASN A 67 -12.51 -12.17 -4.74
CA ASN A 67 -12.50 -12.04 -3.28
C ASN A 67 -13.86 -11.67 -2.66
N TYR A 68 -14.62 -10.79 -3.33
CA TYR A 68 -15.94 -10.35 -2.88
C TYR A 68 -17.11 -11.10 -3.54
N GLY A 69 -16.83 -12.18 -4.27
CA GLY A 69 -17.84 -12.99 -4.97
C GLY A 69 -18.61 -12.21 -6.04
N VAL A 70 -19.82 -12.66 -6.35
CA VAL A 70 -20.76 -12.00 -7.28
C VAL A 70 -22.11 -11.87 -6.59
N SER A 71 -22.76 -10.72 -6.74
CA SER A 71 -24.13 -10.49 -6.28
C SER A 71 -25.15 -11.32 -7.04
N ASP A 72 -26.33 -11.52 -6.44
CA ASP A 72 -27.42 -12.25 -7.08
C ASP A 72 -27.92 -11.52 -8.35
N ASP A 73 -27.84 -12.20 -9.50
CA ASP A 73 -28.33 -11.76 -10.80
C ASP A 73 -29.84 -11.96 -11.00
N THR A 74 -30.47 -12.77 -10.12
CA THR A 74 -31.91 -13.05 -10.09
C THR A 74 -32.71 -12.17 -9.12
N LEU A 75 -32.07 -11.19 -8.47
CA LEU A 75 -32.76 -10.03 -7.85
C LEU A 75 -33.47 -9.13 -8.88
N GLN A 76 -33.89 -9.69 -10.02
CA GLN A 76 -34.97 -9.23 -10.89
C GLN A 76 -36.32 -9.10 -10.14
N GLY A 77 -36.42 -9.60 -8.91
CA GLY A 77 -37.70 -9.79 -8.22
C GLY A 77 -38.18 -8.72 -7.22
N ASN A 78 -37.33 -8.03 -6.43
CA ASN A 78 -37.86 -7.23 -5.30
C ASN A 78 -37.13 -5.92 -4.93
N SER A 79 -36.00 -5.58 -5.56
CA SER A 79 -35.43 -4.23 -5.46
C SER A 79 -35.03 -3.73 -6.83
N VAL A 80 -36.03 -3.32 -7.60
CA VAL A 80 -35.81 -2.32 -8.63
C VAL A 80 -35.41 -1.01 -7.95
N ASP A 81 -34.43 -0.30 -8.49
CA ASP A 81 -34.25 1.09 -8.11
C ASP A 81 -35.54 1.89 -8.41
N ILE A 82 -35.60 3.15 -7.98
CA ILE A 82 -36.79 4.00 -8.19
C ILE A 82 -37.16 4.18 -9.68
N LEU A 83 -36.34 3.66 -10.61
CA LEU A 83 -36.39 3.80 -12.06
C LEU A 83 -36.66 2.48 -12.79
N SER A 84 -37.03 1.40 -12.07
CA SER A 84 -37.29 0.07 -12.63
C SER A 84 -36.06 -0.64 -13.22
N PHE A 85 -34.84 -0.22 -12.85
CA PHE A 85 -33.62 -0.97 -13.15
C PHE A 85 -33.31 -1.98 -12.04
N PRO A 86 -32.78 -3.18 -12.37
CA PRO A 86 -32.21 -4.07 -11.37
C PRO A 86 -31.05 -3.37 -10.64
N ASP A 87 -31.13 -3.21 -9.31
CA ASP A 87 -30.05 -2.70 -8.43
C ASP A 87 -29.02 -3.82 -8.14
N THR A 88 -28.60 -4.53 -9.19
CA THR A 88 -27.81 -5.76 -9.10
C THR A 88 -26.30 -5.54 -9.27
N GLY A 89 -25.88 -4.32 -9.64
CA GLY A 89 -24.47 -3.96 -9.87
C GLY A 89 -23.93 -4.30 -11.27
N PHE A 90 -24.75 -4.89 -12.16
CA PHE A 90 -24.34 -5.23 -13.52
C PHE A 90 -24.50 -4.06 -14.51
N GLU A 91 -23.58 -3.98 -15.46
CA GLU A 91 -23.52 -2.92 -16.46
C GLU A 91 -24.21 -3.31 -17.78
N SER A 92 -24.62 -4.56 -17.92
CA SER A 92 -25.49 -5.02 -19.00
C SER A 92 -26.18 -6.33 -18.62
N ALA A 93 -26.93 -6.93 -19.54
CA ALA A 93 -27.72 -8.13 -19.29
C ALA A 93 -26.91 -9.44 -19.26
N LYS A 94 -25.63 -9.43 -19.68
CA LYS A 94 -24.79 -10.64 -19.74
C LYS A 94 -23.31 -10.32 -19.63
N ILE A 95 -22.50 -11.37 -19.57
CA ILE A 95 -21.05 -11.29 -19.67
C ILE A 95 -20.64 -11.20 -21.15
N TRP A 96 -19.65 -10.36 -21.46
CA TRP A 96 -19.21 -10.08 -22.83
C TRP A 96 -17.84 -10.63 -23.23
N PRO A 97 -16.82 -10.65 -22.35
CA PRO A 97 -15.54 -11.28 -22.69
C PRO A 97 -15.72 -12.71 -23.17
N ALA A 98 -14.95 -13.10 -24.20
CA ALA A 98 -14.89 -14.47 -24.67
C ALA A 98 -14.14 -15.38 -23.68
N ALA A 99 -13.18 -14.84 -22.93
CA ALA A 99 -12.51 -15.51 -21.82
C ALA A 99 -12.05 -14.51 -20.74
N LEU A 100 -11.92 -14.99 -19.51
CA LEU A 100 -11.31 -14.24 -18.40
C LEU A 100 -9.95 -14.85 -18.04
N ILE A 101 -8.90 -14.04 -18.00
CA ILE A 101 -7.54 -14.47 -17.69
C ILE A 101 -7.07 -13.78 -16.40
N VAL A 102 -6.66 -14.55 -15.40
CA VAL A 102 -6.26 -14.05 -14.08
C VAL A 102 -5.01 -14.77 -13.57
N ASP A 103 -4.28 -14.17 -12.62
CA ASP A 103 -3.20 -14.89 -11.92
C ASP A 103 -3.80 -15.95 -11.00
N ARG A 104 -4.71 -15.53 -10.10
CA ARG A 104 -5.38 -16.42 -9.15
C ARG A 104 -6.85 -16.09 -9.06
N ILE A 105 -7.62 -17.15 -8.95
CA ILE A 105 -9.05 -17.10 -8.66
C ILE A 105 -9.27 -17.46 -7.19
N CYS A 106 -10.10 -16.69 -6.50
CA CYS A 106 -10.54 -16.99 -5.15
C CYS A 106 -11.30 -18.33 -5.16
N PRO A 107 -10.91 -19.32 -4.35
CA PRO A 107 -11.56 -20.63 -4.33
C PRO A 107 -13.06 -20.54 -4.00
N GLU A 108 -13.82 -21.50 -4.50
CA GLU A 108 -15.26 -21.56 -4.24
C GLU A 108 -15.54 -21.71 -2.74
N GLY A 109 -16.45 -20.86 -2.22
CA GLY A 109 -16.76 -20.81 -0.80
C GLY A 109 -15.84 -19.96 0.07
N GLU A 110 -14.72 -19.44 -0.46
CA GLU A 110 -13.79 -18.58 0.30
C GLU A 110 -14.00 -17.07 0.08
N HIS A 111 -14.89 -16.69 -0.83
CA HIS A 111 -15.24 -15.29 -1.05
C HIS A 111 -16.03 -14.73 0.15
N SER A 112 -15.81 -13.46 0.49
CA SER A 112 -16.53 -12.81 1.58
C SER A 112 -16.95 -11.40 1.24
N HIS A 113 -18.26 -11.23 1.09
CA HIS A 113 -18.91 -9.94 0.98
C HIS A 113 -20.39 -10.09 1.34
N TRP A 114 -21.00 -9.08 1.95
CA TRP A 114 -22.37 -9.16 2.45
C TRP A 114 -23.42 -9.26 1.31
N GLN A 115 -23.08 -8.84 0.09
CA GLN A 115 -23.90 -9.03 -1.11
C GLN A 115 -23.55 -10.27 -1.92
N ALA A 116 -22.52 -11.04 -1.54
CA ALA A 116 -22.11 -12.19 -2.33
C ALA A 116 -23.19 -13.29 -2.28
N TYR A 117 -23.61 -13.74 -3.45
CA TYR A 117 -24.56 -14.84 -3.63
C TYR A 117 -23.84 -16.12 -4.07
N GLN A 118 -22.86 -15.98 -4.96
CA GLN A 118 -22.07 -17.09 -5.49
C GLN A 118 -20.61 -16.65 -5.74
N SER A 119 -19.72 -17.63 -5.94
CA SER A 119 -18.34 -17.33 -6.34
C SER A 119 -18.28 -16.85 -7.79
N LEU A 120 -17.19 -16.17 -8.16
CA LEU A 120 -16.96 -15.77 -9.55
C LEU A 120 -16.87 -16.99 -10.48
N ALA A 121 -16.16 -18.04 -10.07
CA ALA A 121 -16.05 -19.27 -10.85
C ALA A 121 -17.43 -19.92 -11.10
N GLN A 122 -18.26 -20.00 -10.05
CA GLN A 122 -19.60 -20.57 -10.14
C GLN A 122 -20.51 -19.72 -11.05
N TRP A 123 -20.40 -18.39 -11.00
CA TRP A 123 -21.16 -17.51 -11.89
C TRP A 123 -20.83 -17.75 -13.37
N LEU A 124 -19.53 -17.85 -13.71
CA LEU A 124 -19.09 -18.16 -15.06
C LEU A 124 -19.51 -19.57 -15.51
N LYS A 125 -19.50 -20.55 -14.60
CA LYS A 125 -19.92 -21.94 -14.84
C LYS A 125 -21.44 -22.04 -15.08
N ASN A 126 -22.25 -21.38 -14.24
CA ASN A 126 -23.71 -21.40 -14.29
C ASN A 126 -24.27 -20.79 -15.58
N LEU A 127 -23.65 -19.72 -16.07
CA LEU A 127 -24.01 -19.13 -17.35
C LEU A 127 -23.61 -20.02 -18.54
N GLY A 128 -22.64 -20.92 -18.37
CA GLY A 128 -22.18 -21.86 -19.40
C GLY A 128 -21.48 -21.21 -20.60
N LEU A 129 -21.15 -19.90 -20.52
CA LEU A 129 -20.78 -19.11 -21.69
C LEU A 129 -19.33 -18.62 -21.71
N VAL A 130 -18.62 -18.52 -20.59
CA VAL A 130 -17.29 -17.88 -20.55
C VAL A 130 -16.28 -18.74 -19.80
N PRO A 131 -15.25 -19.30 -20.48
CA PRO A 131 -14.13 -19.96 -19.82
C PRO A 131 -13.22 -18.95 -19.15
N GLY A 132 -12.60 -19.37 -18.05
CA GLY A 132 -11.56 -18.63 -17.36
C GLY A 132 -10.25 -19.43 -17.33
N LEU A 133 -9.12 -18.73 -17.31
CA LEU A 133 -7.79 -19.32 -17.11
C LEU A 133 -7.12 -18.65 -15.91
N SER A 134 -6.64 -19.47 -14.98
CA SER A 134 -5.89 -19.05 -13.78
C SER A 134 -4.56 -19.78 -13.68
N GLY A 135 -3.69 -19.35 -12.77
CA GLY A 135 -2.40 -19.99 -12.49
C GLY A 135 -1.28 -19.57 -13.44
N ILE A 136 -1.43 -18.45 -14.15
CA ILE A 136 -0.42 -17.93 -15.09
C ILE A 136 0.15 -16.59 -14.61
N ASP A 137 1.38 -16.26 -15.02
CA ASP A 137 1.99 -14.95 -14.73
C ASP A 137 1.36 -13.86 -15.62
N VAL A 138 0.27 -13.24 -15.14
CA VAL A 138 -0.41 -12.17 -15.89
C VAL A 138 0.44 -10.93 -16.08
N ARG A 139 1.45 -10.68 -15.24
CA ARG A 139 2.38 -9.56 -15.42
C ARG A 139 3.24 -9.75 -16.67
N LEU A 140 3.75 -10.97 -16.87
CA LEU A 140 4.44 -11.35 -18.11
C LEU A 140 3.51 -11.19 -19.33
N LEU A 141 2.26 -11.64 -19.21
CA LEU A 141 1.27 -11.49 -20.27
C LEU A 141 1.02 -10.02 -20.63
N THR A 142 0.87 -9.14 -19.63
CA THR A 142 0.72 -7.69 -19.82
C THR A 142 1.92 -7.07 -20.52
N LYS A 143 3.16 -7.43 -20.14
CA LYS A 143 4.38 -6.95 -20.81
C LYS A 143 4.40 -7.33 -22.29
N LYS A 144 3.99 -8.56 -22.62
CA LYS A 144 3.87 -9.02 -24.01
C LYS A 144 2.85 -8.22 -24.81
N ILE A 145 1.65 -7.99 -24.26
CA ILE A 145 0.62 -7.16 -24.92
C ILE A 145 1.15 -5.74 -25.13
N ARG A 146 1.83 -5.15 -24.13
CA ARG A 146 2.44 -3.83 -24.25
C ARG A 146 3.48 -3.75 -25.36
N GLU A 147 4.33 -4.77 -25.50
CA GLU A 147 5.47 -4.79 -26.44
C GLU A 147 5.06 -5.12 -27.89
N HIS A 148 4.03 -5.94 -28.07
CA HIS A 148 3.58 -6.40 -29.39
C HIS A 148 2.25 -5.78 -29.86
N GLY A 149 1.57 -5.06 -28.98
CA GLY A 149 0.18 -4.65 -29.16
C GLY A 149 -0.82 -5.76 -28.79
N THR A 150 -2.11 -5.51 -28.99
CA THR A 150 -3.17 -6.51 -28.81
C THR A 150 -2.91 -7.72 -29.71
N LEU A 151 -2.76 -8.90 -29.10
CA LEU A 151 -2.49 -10.15 -29.81
C LEU A 151 -3.78 -10.96 -29.99
N LYS A 152 -3.92 -11.65 -31.12
CA LYS A 152 -4.94 -12.69 -31.26
C LYS A 152 -4.54 -13.90 -30.39
N ALA A 153 -5.52 -14.49 -29.75
CA ALA A 153 -5.32 -15.61 -28.85
C ALA A 153 -6.41 -16.67 -29.00
N LYS A 154 -6.07 -17.90 -28.62
CA LYS A 154 -7.01 -18.98 -28.40
C LYS A 154 -6.76 -19.63 -27.06
N LEU A 155 -7.84 -19.93 -26.34
CA LEU A 155 -7.81 -20.70 -25.11
C LEU A 155 -8.30 -22.10 -25.47
N VAL A 156 -7.44 -23.09 -25.34
CA VAL A 156 -7.72 -24.46 -25.76
C VAL A 156 -7.63 -25.39 -24.56
N LEU A 157 -8.69 -26.13 -24.29
CA LEU A 157 -8.68 -27.20 -23.30
C LEU A 157 -7.75 -28.32 -23.75
N ASP A 158 -7.04 -28.97 -22.83
CA ASP A 158 -6.07 -30.02 -23.17
C ASP A 158 -6.68 -31.24 -23.91
N ALA A 159 -8.00 -31.44 -23.78
CA ALA A 159 -8.72 -32.50 -24.49
C ALA A 159 -9.07 -32.15 -25.95
N ASP A 160 -8.99 -30.87 -26.34
CA ASP A 160 -9.35 -30.38 -27.66
C ASP A 160 -8.11 -30.27 -28.57
N ASP A 161 -8.28 -30.46 -29.89
CA ASP A 161 -7.20 -30.22 -30.85
C ASP A 161 -7.03 -28.70 -31.09
N PRO A 162 -5.84 -28.11 -30.78
CA PRO A 162 -5.60 -26.70 -31.02
C PRO A 162 -5.81 -26.26 -32.47
N ASN A 163 -5.65 -27.15 -33.45
CA ASN A 163 -5.85 -26.82 -34.87
C ASN A 163 -7.32 -26.67 -35.27
N SER A 164 -8.25 -27.07 -34.39
CA SER A 164 -9.69 -26.88 -34.61
C SER A 164 -10.16 -25.44 -34.32
N PHE A 165 -9.27 -24.59 -33.80
CA PHE A 165 -9.57 -23.21 -33.44
C PHE A 165 -8.61 -22.24 -34.13
N ASP A 166 -9.16 -21.42 -35.03
CA ASP A 166 -8.44 -20.38 -35.74
C ASP A 166 -8.27 -19.12 -34.87
N PHE A 167 -7.20 -18.37 -35.12
CA PHE A 167 -7.05 -17.02 -34.60
C PHE A 167 -8.04 -16.08 -35.31
N VAL A 168 -8.80 -15.29 -34.53
CA VAL A 168 -9.86 -14.43 -35.06
C VAL A 168 -9.46 -12.96 -34.91
N ASP A 169 -9.60 -12.19 -35.98
CA ASP A 169 -9.57 -10.73 -35.90
C ASP A 169 -10.99 -10.20 -35.65
N ILE A 170 -11.28 -9.89 -34.39
CA ILE A 170 -12.61 -9.44 -33.97
C ILE A 170 -12.95 -8.04 -34.52
N ASN A 171 -11.96 -7.24 -34.91
CA ASN A 171 -12.16 -5.86 -35.39
C ASN A 171 -12.57 -5.82 -36.87
N SER A 172 -12.47 -6.95 -37.59
CA SER A 172 -12.95 -7.09 -38.96
C SER A 172 -14.49 -7.13 -39.08
N GLN A 173 -15.19 -7.21 -37.95
CA GLN A 173 -16.64 -7.30 -37.87
C GLN A 173 -17.24 -6.09 -37.16
N ASN A 174 -18.50 -5.77 -37.46
CA ASN A 174 -19.25 -4.78 -36.71
C ASN A 174 -19.69 -5.37 -35.34
N LEU A 175 -18.84 -5.23 -34.33
CA LEU A 175 -19.12 -5.69 -32.97
C LEU A 175 -20.27 -4.89 -32.31
N VAL A 176 -20.53 -3.65 -32.75
CA VAL A 176 -21.68 -2.88 -32.28
C VAL A 176 -22.99 -3.61 -32.58
N ALA A 177 -23.11 -4.21 -33.77
CA ALA A 177 -24.28 -4.99 -34.15
C ALA A 177 -24.51 -6.21 -33.24
N LEU A 178 -23.44 -6.79 -32.68
CA LEU A 178 -23.53 -7.90 -31.73
C LEU A 178 -24.07 -7.45 -30.38
N VAL A 179 -23.62 -6.29 -29.89
CA VAL A 179 -23.91 -5.86 -28.51
C VAL A 179 -25.17 -5.01 -28.36
N SER A 180 -25.55 -4.30 -29.41
CA SER A 180 -26.70 -3.39 -29.41
C SER A 180 -28.01 -4.13 -29.13
N ARG A 181 -28.84 -3.57 -28.23
CA ARG A 181 -30.21 -4.02 -27.98
C ARG A 181 -31.03 -4.02 -29.27
N LYS A 182 -31.94 -4.99 -29.38
CA LYS A 182 -32.75 -5.19 -30.59
C LYS A 182 -34.08 -4.43 -30.56
N GLU A 183 -34.55 -4.08 -29.38
CA GLU A 183 -35.83 -3.40 -29.17
C GLU A 183 -35.61 -2.01 -28.59
N VAL A 184 -36.51 -1.09 -28.93
CA VAL A 184 -36.55 0.25 -28.36
C VAL A 184 -37.10 0.18 -26.95
N GLN A 185 -36.42 0.81 -25.99
CA GLN A 185 -36.83 0.81 -24.59
C GLN A 185 -36.76 2.23 -24.03
N THR A 186 -37.78 2.64 -23.27
CA THR A 186 -37.85 3.98 -22.67
C THR A 186 -37.78 3.89 -21.15
N PHE A 187 -36.95 4.74 -20.55
CA PHE A 187 -36.71 4.81 -19.11
C PHE A 187 -36.90 6.24 -18.60
N GLY A 188 -37.38 6.39 -17.36
CA GLY A 188 -37.64 7.70 -16.77
C GLY A 188 -38.88 8.41 -17.31
N ASN A 189 -39.29 9.48 -16.64
CA ASN A 189 -40.51 10.25 -16.92
C ASN A 189 -40.26 11.78 -16.89
N GLY A 190 -39.02 12.19 -17.14
CA GLY A 190 -38.61 13.57 -17.13
C GLY A 190 -39.03 14.35 -18.39
N PRO A 191 -39.08 15.69 -18.33
CA PRO A 191 -39.54 16.51 -19.46
C PRO A 191 -38.54 16.58 -20.62
N THR A 192 -37.25 16.30 -20.39
CA THR A 192 -36.21 16.30 -21.42
C THR A 192 -36.08 14.91 -22.02
N ARG A 193 -36.28 14.77 -23.34
CA ARG A 193 -36.24 13.51 -24.07
C ARG A 193 -34.86 13.29 -24.69
N ILE A 194 -34.17 12.24 -24.28
CA ILE A 194 -32.86 11.86 -24.80
C ILE A 194 -32.98 10.56 -25.58
N MET A 195 -32.60 10.58 -26.85
CA MET A 195 -32.47 9.38 -27.66
C MET A 195 -31.06 8.82 -27.50
N ALA A 196 -30.94 7.66 -26.85
CA ALA A 196 -29.68 6.99 -26.59
C ALA A 196 -29.44 5.88 -27.64
N VAL A 197 -28.49 6.10 -28.55
CA VAL A 197 -28.08 5.10 -29.55
C VAL A 197 -27.19 4.07 -28.88
N ASP A 198 -27.69 2.84 -28.78
CA ASP A 198 -27.01 1.74 -28.13
C ASP A 198 -25.93 1.15 -29.05
N CYS A 199 -24.69 1.55 -28.81
CA CYS A 199 -23.51 1.01 -29.47
C CYS A 199 -22.83 -0.11 -28.65
N GLY A 200 -23.44 -0.56 -27.55
CA GLY A 200 -22.78 -1.29 -26.46
C GLY A 200 -22.96 -0.58 -25.12
N LEU A 201 -24.16 -0.04 -24.91
CA LEU A 201 -24.51 0.85 -23.82
C LEU A 201 -24.43 0.15 -22.46
N LYS A 202 -23.86 0.85 -21.49
CA LYS A 202 -23.76 0.42 -20.10
C LYS A 202 -24.91 0.98 -19.27
N ASN A 203 -25.51 0.14 -18.43
CA ASN A 203 -26.70 0.48 -17.64
C ASN A 203 -26.50 1.74 -16.78
N ASN A 204 -25.29 1.97 -16.25
CA ASN A 204 -25.04 3.17 -15.44
C ASN A 204 -25.22 4.48 -16.22
N GLN A 205 -25.06 4.49 -17.54
CA GLN A 205 -25.31 5.68 -18.37
C GLN A 205 -26.80 6.05 -18.34
N ILE A 206 -27.71 5.06 -18.43
CA ILE A 206 -29.15 5.32 -18.30
C ILE A 206 -29.48 5.77 -16.87
N ARG A 207 -28.96 5.07 -15.85
CA ARG A 207 -29.17 5.46 -14.44
C ARG A 207 -28.77 6.92 -14.21
N CYS A 208 -27.64 7.34 -14.77
CA CYS A 208 -27.16 8.71 -14.68
C CYS A 208 -28.09 9.72 -15.35
N LEU A 209 -28.50 9.47 -16.60
CA LEU A 209 -29.39 10.37 -17.34
C LEU A 209 -30.76 10.50 -16.67
N VAL A 210 -31.35 9.38 -16.25
CA VAL A 210 -32.67 9.37 -15.62
C VAL A 210 -32.63 10.02 -14.23
N LYS A 211 -31.58 9.80 -13.42
CA LYS A 211 -31.38 10.49 -12.12
C LYS A 211 -31.32 12.02 -12.26
N ARG A 212 -31.05 12.53 -13.47
CA ARG A 212 -31.03 13.97 -13.81
C ARG A 212 -32.37 14.48 -14.37
N GLY A 213 -33.43 13.68 -14.31
CA GLY A 213 -34.76 14.07 -14.76
C GLY A 213 -34.92 14.05 -16.28
N CYS A 214 -34.22 13.14 -16.97
CA CYS A 214 -34.43 12.88 -18.40
C CYS A 214 -35.36 11.66 -18.60
N THR A 215 -36.12 11.67 -19.69
CA THR A 215 -36.68 10.45 -20.30
C THR A 215 -35.71 9.96 -21.36
N VAL A 216 -35.23 8.73 -21.21
CA VAL A 216 -34.19 8.13 -22.07
C VAL A 216 -34.82 7.04 -22.92
N THR A 217 -34.86 7.24 -24.24
CA THR A 217 -35.28 6.22 -25.19
C THR A 217 -34.04 5.59 -25.81
N VAL A 218 -33.74 4.38 -25.38
CA VAL A 218 -32.63 3.56 -25.89
C VAL A 218 -33.07 2.91 -27.20
N VAL A 219 -32.30 3.13 -28.27
CA VAL A 219 -32.59 2.64 -29.61
C VAL A 219 -31.44 1.78 -30.13
N PRO A 220 -31.71 0.78 -30.99
CA PRO A 220 -30.65 0.01 -31.67
C PRO A 220 -29.69 0.91 -32.45
N TYR A 221 -28.45 0.47 -32.65
CA TYR A 221 -27.41 1.26 -33.34
C TYR A 221 -27.79 1.68 -34.77
N ASN A 222 -28.64 0.89 -35.44
CA ASN A 222 -29.09 1.12 -36.81
C ASN A 222 -30.45 1.83 -36.89
N TYR A 223 -30.96 2.37 -35.78
CA TYR A 223 -32.21 3.09 -35.73
C TYR A 223 -32.14 4.40 -36.56
N PRO A 224 -33.21 4.78 -37.30
CA PRO A 224 -33.18 5.94 -38.19
C PRO A 224 -33.33 7.28 -37.44
N ILE A 225 -32.34 7.62 -36.62
CA ILE A 225 -32.29 8.83 -35.78
C ILE A 225 -32.40 10.15 -36.57
N ASP A 226 -31.96 10.13 -37.82
CA ASP A 226 -32.03 11.23 -38.79
C ASP A 226 -33.46 11.55 -39.24
N GLN A 227 -34.36 10.56 -39.21
CA GLN A 227 -35.76 10.70 -39.66
C GLN A 227 -36.73 10.99 -38.50
N LYS A 228 -36.25 10.87 -37.26
CA LYS A 228 -37.05 11.00 -36.03
C LYS A 228 -36.72 12.25 -35.23
N TYR A 229 -36.31 13.30 -35.94
CA TYR A 229 -35.75 14.50 -35.35
C TYR A 229 -36.66 15.13 -34.26
N ASP A 230 -37.99 15.11 -34.41
CA ASP A 230 -38.92 15.71 -33.43
C ASP A 230 -39.19 14.85 -32.17
N ASP A 231 -38.72 13.60 -32.16
CA ASP A 231 -39.01 12.63 -31.09
C ASP A 231 -38.12 12.81 -29.86
N TYR A 232 -37.02 13.55 -29.99
CA TYR A 232 -36.03 13.79 -28.92
C TYR A 232 -35.61 15.25 -28.85
N ASP A 233 -35.02 15.64 -27.74
CA ASP A 233 -34.43 16.96 -27.51
C ASP A 233 -32.90 16.91 -27.61
N GLY A 234 -32.30 15.72 -27.42
CA GLY A 234 -30.88 15.44 -27.58
C GLY A 234 -30.57 14.00 -27.98
N ILE A 235 -29.37 13.80 -28.51
CA ILE A 235 -28.83 12.47 -28.84
C ILE A 235 -27.69 12.13 -27.89
N PHE A 236 -27.70 10.90 -27.41
CA PHE A 236 -26.61 10.29 -26.66
C PHE A 236 -26.06 9.09 -27.44
N LEU A 237 -24.76 9.06 -27.71
CA LEU A 237 -24.06 7.95 -28.37
C LEU A 237 -23.25 7.21 -27.29
N SER A 238 -23.59 5.95 -27.03
CA SER A 238 -22.95 5.19 -25.95
C SER A 238 -21.53 4.73 -26.28
N ASN A 239 -20.86 4.17 -25.27
CA ASN A 239 -19.66 3.35 -25.48
C ASN A 239 -19.99 2.09 -26.31
N GLY A 240 -18.94 1.37 -26.71
CA GLY A 240 -19.08 0.10 -27.41
C GLY A 240 -17.75 -0.53 -27.82
N PRO A 241 -17.79 -1.77 -28.33
CA PRO A 241 -16.63 -2.50 -28.84
C PRO A 241 -16.34 -2.23 -30.31
N GLY A 242 -15.12 -2.58 -30.73
CA GLY A 242 -14.73 -2.70 -32.14
C GLY A 242 -14.27 -1.40 -32.80
N ASP A 243 -13.95 -1.50 -34.09
CA ASP A 243 -13.48 -0.39 -34.91
C ASP A 243 -14.65 0.55 -35.27
N PRO A 244 -14.56 1.86 -34.94
CA PRO A 244 -15.55 2.86 -35.36
C PRO A 244 -15.84 2.85 -36.86
N ALA A 245 -14.85 2.50 -37.70
CA ALA A 245 -14.99 2.44 -39.15
C ALA A 245 -16.04 1.41 -39.62
N MET A 246 -16.35 0.41 -38.80
CA MET A 246 -17.31 -0.64 -39.16
C MET A 246 -18.78 -0.20 -38.98
N CYS A 247 -19.01 1.04 -38.56
CA CYS A 247 -20.33 1.62 -38.28
C CYS A 247 -20.74 2.72 -39.29
N GLU A 248 -20.38 2.57 -40.57
CA GLU A 248 -20.56 3.57 -41.63
C GLU A 248 -22.00 4.09 -41.77
N ASP A 249 -23.00 3.19 -41.66
CA ASP A 249 -24.42 3.57 -41.72
C ASP A 249 -24.81 4.54 -40.60
N LEU A 250 -24.31 4.30 -39.38
CA LEU A 250 -24.58 5.17 -38.24
C LEU A 250 -23.80 6.49 -38.36
N ILE A 251 -22.54 6.44 -38.79
CA ILE A 251 -21.72 7.63 -39.07
C ILE A 251 -22.42 8.54 -40.07
N THR A 252 -22.95 7.99 -41.15
CA THR A 252 -23.70 8.73 -42.18
C THR A 252 -24.92 9.44 -41.57
N ARG A 253 -25.70 8.75 -40.74
CA ARG A 253 -26.87 9.33 -40.07
C ARG A 253 -26.49 10.46 -39.10
N ILE A 254 -25.42 10.28 -38.33
CA ILE A 254 -24.90 11.33 -37.44
C ILE A 254 -24.45 12.54 -38.27
N SER A 255 -23.76 12.32 -39.39
CA SER A 255 -23.30 13.40 -40.27
C SER A 255 -24.47 14.22 -40.84
N LEU A 256 -25.57 13.54 -41.24
CA LEU A 256 -26.80 14.23 -41.66
C LEU A 256 -27.40 15.11 -40.56
N LEU A 257 -27.31 14.68 -39.30
CA LEU A 257 -27.79 15.44 -38.16
C LEU A 257 -26.92 16.67 -37.86
N LEU A 258 -25.59 16.52 -37.95
CA LEU A 258 -24.63 17.62 -37.74
C LEU A 258 -24.77 18.72 -38.79
N ASN A 259 -25.12 18.35 -40.02
CA ASN A 259 -25.32 19.28 -41.14
C ASN A 259 -26.73 19.90 -41.19
N ASN A 260 -27.58 19.63 -40.19
CA ASN A 260 -28.93 20.21 -40.12
C ASN A 260 -28.87 21.61 -39.49
N ASP A 261 -29.53 22.60 -40.11
CA ASP A 261 -29.62 23.98 -39.61
C ASP A 261 -30.24 24.09 -38.20
N ARG A 262 -30.98 23.05 -37.78
CA ARG A 262 -31.46 22.86 -36.41
C ARG A 262 -30.64 21.74 -35.76
N CYS A 263 -29.33 21.83 -35.62
CA CYS A 263 -28.60 20.75 -34.94
C CYS A 263 -29.03 20.68 -33.46
N LYS A 264 -29.51 19.51 -33.01
CA LYS A 264 -29.74 19.23 -31.58
C LYS A 264 -28.42 18.83 -30.91
N PRO A 265 -28.27 19.01 -29.59
CA PRO A 265 -27.07 18.58 -28.90
C PRO A 265 -26.84 17.07 -29.02
N VAL A 266 -25.59 16.71 -29.33
CA VAL A 266 -25.11 15.33 -29.44
C VAL A 266 -24.01 15.12 -28.43
N PHE A 267 -24.15 14.10 -27.59
CA PHE A 267 -23.15 13.71 -26.59
C PHE A 267 -22.68 12.28 -26.82
N GLY A 268 -21.39 12.10 -27.12
CA GLY A 268 -20.78 10.78 -27.31
C GLY A 268 -19.85 10.38 -26.18
N ILE A 269 -19.87 9.10 -25.81
CA ILE A 269 -18.94 8.49 -24.85
C ILE A 269 -18.15 7.37 -25.51
N CYS A 270 -16.82 7.35 -25.33
CA CYS A 270 -15.94 6.30 -25.87
C CYS A 270 -16.18 6.08 -27.37
N LEU A 271 -16.63 4.90 -27.81
CA LEU A 271 -16.98 4.67 -29.21
C LEU A 271 -17.91 5.76 -29.77
N GLY A 272 -18.88 6.24 -28.99
CA GLY A 272 -19.75 7.33 -29.38
C GLY A 272 -19.02 8.64 -29.73
N HIS A 273 -17.92 8.97 -29.04
CA HIS A 273 -17.10 10.14 -29.41
C HIS A 273 -16.35 9.92 -30.72
N GLN A 274 -15.88 8.69 -30.94
CA GLN A 274 -15.14 8.30 -32.14
C GLN A 274 -16.05 8.30 -33.37
N LEU A 275 -17.28 7.80 -33.23
CA LEU A 275 -18.31 7.86 -34.25
C LEU A 275 -18.69 9.30 -34.59
N LEU A 276 -18.81 10.16 -33.58
CA LEU A 276 -19.07 11.58 -33.77
C LEU A 276 -17.93 12.30 -34.49
N ALA A 277 -16.68 12.02 -34.12
CA ALA A 277 -15.50 12.56 -34.79
C ALA A 277 -15.47 12.16 -36.27
N ARG A 278 -15.73 10.88 -36.58
CA ARG A 278 -15.82 10.39 -37.96
C ARG A 278 -16.96 11.05 -38.74
N ALA A 279 -18.13 11.20 -38.11
CA ALA A 279 -19.28 11.87 -38.72
C ALA A 279 -19.02 13.34 -39.03
N ALA A 280 -18.17 14.00 -38.24
CA ALA A 280 -17.68 15.35 -38.49
C ALA A 280 -16.68 15.42 -39.65
N GLY A 281 -15.97 14.33 -39.95
CA GLY A 281 -14.97 14.22 -41.03
C GLY A 281 -13.56 13.86 -40.56
N ALA A 282 -13.35 13.58 -39.28
CA ALA A 282 -12.07 13.12 -38.75
C ALA A 282 -11.84 11.61 -39.00
N THR A 283 -10.63 11.14 -38.74
CA THR A 283 -10.25 9.72 -38.86
C THR A 283 -9.98 9.11 -37.50
N THR A 284 -10.01 7.77 -37.43
CA THR A 284 -9.71 6.99 -36.23
C THR A 284 -8.65 5.95 -36.54
N HIS A 285 -7.80 5.63 -35.57
CA HIS A 285 -6.74 4.63 -35.71
C HIS A 285 -6.73 3.68 -34.51
N LYS A 286 -6.22 2.46 -34.72
CA LYS A 286 -6.06 1.46 -33.65
C LYS A 286 -4.83 1.80 -32.80
N LEU A 287 -5.01 1.84 -31.49
CA LEU A 287 -3.94 1.97 -30.52
C LEU A 287 -3.22 0.61 -30.35
N PRO A 288 -1.91 0.58 -30.06
CA PRO A 288 -1.16 -0.67 -29.93
C PRO A 288 -1.82 -1.66 -28.97
N TYR A 289 -2.07 -1.25 -27.73
CA TYR A 289 -2.76 -2.04 -26.71
C TYR A 289 -3.92 -1.30 -26.05
N GLY A 290 -4.21 -0.07 -26.52
CA GLY A 290 -5.29 0.83 -26.08
C GLY A 290 -5.28 1.27 -24.62
N ASN A 291 -6.20 2.17 -24.27
CA ASN A 291 -6.31 2.74 -22.93
C ASN A 291 -7.37 1.95 -22.15
N ARG A 292 -6.90 1.15 -21.19
CA ARG A 292 -7.72 0.16 -20.45
C ARG A 292 -7.36 0.16 -18.95
N GLY A 293 -8.08 0.95 -18.18
CA GLY A 293 -7.76 1.12 -16.76
C GLY A 293 -8.74 2.02 -16.03
N HIS A 294 -8.61 2.08 -14.70
CA HIS A 294 -9.39 2.98 -13.84
C HIS A 294 -8.62 4.24 -13.43
N ASN A 295 -7.41 4.39 -13.96
CA ASN A 295 -6.39 5.35 -13.54
C ASN A 295 -5.88 6.26 -14.67
N GLN A 296 -6.66 6.44 -15.74
CA GLN A 296 -6.21 7.14 -16.95
C GLN A 296 -6.34 8.66 -16.80
N PRO A 297 -5.24 9.44 -16.89
CA PRO A 297 -5.25 10.88 -16.67
C PRO A 297 -5.63 11.66 -17.93
N CYS A 298 -6.74 12.41 -17.86
CA CYS A 298 -7.22 13.26 -18.95
C CYS A 298 -7.27 14.73 -18.55
N THR A 299 -6.55 15.57 -19.27
CA THR A 299 -6.57 17.03 -19.07
C THR A 299 -7.57 17.70 -19.97
N HIS A 300 -8.39 18.58 -19.38
CA HIS A 300 -9.29 19.46 -20.10
C HIS A 300 -8.51 20.65 -20.68
N MET A 301 -8.57 20.83 -22.01
CA MET A 301 -7.69 21.74 -22.72
C MET A 301 -7.88 23.22 -22.34
N ASP A 302 -9.13 23.67 -22.09
CA ASP A 302 -9.37 25.08 -21.75
C ASP A 302 -9.01 25.44 -20.30
N THR A 303 -9.14 24.48 -19.37
CA THR A 303 -8.97 24.76 -17.93
C THR A 303 -7.60 24.33 -17.41
N GLY A 304 -6.93 23.39 -18.10
CA GLY A 304 -5.71 22.75 -17.64
C GLY A 304 -5.92 21.79 -16.46
N ARG A 305 -7.17 21.44 -16.15
CA ARG A 305 -7.51 20.52 -15.05
C ARG A 305 -7.45 19.07 -15.55
N CYS A 306 -6.74 18.23 -14.81
CA CYS A 306 -6.64 16.80 -15.04
C CYS A 306 -7.64 16.03 -14.18
N TYR A 307 -8.21 14.99 -14.78
CA TYR A 307 -9.18 14.08 -14.18
C TYR A 307 -8.71 12.65 -14.34
N ILE A 308 -8.93 11.82 -13.33
CA ILE A 308 -8.71 10.37 -13.44
C ILE A 308 -9.97 9.71 -13.96
N THR A 309 -9.81 8.98 -15.06
CA THR A 309 -10.90 8.38 -15.83
C THR A 309 -10.79 6.86 -15.89
N SER A 310 -11.95 6.21 -15.95
CA SER A 310 -12.05 4.82 -16.38
C SER A 310 -12.20 4.78 -17.90
N GLN A 311 -11.26 4.11 -18.56
CA GLN A 311 -11.25 3.93 -20.01
C GLN A 311 -11.17 2.46 -20.40
N ASN A 312 -11.79 2.15 -21.53
CA ASN A 312 -11.73 0.85 -22.18
C ASN A 312 -11.95 1.01 -23.69
N HIS A 313 -10.91 1.42 -24.42
CA HIS A 313 -10.95 1.52 -25.87
C HIS A 313 -9.64 1.12 -26.53
N GLY A 314 -9.75 0.47 -27.70
CA GLY A 314 -8.62 0.09 -28.55
C GLY A 314 -8.35 1.03 -29.71
N PHE A 315 -9.18 2.05 -29.91
CA PHE A 315 -9.08 3.02 -31.01
C PHE A 315 -9.08 4.44 -30.45
N ALA A 316 -8.49 5.38 -31.18
CA ALA A 316 -8.48 6.81 -30.83
C ALA A 316 -8.79 7.67 -32.06
N VAL A 317 -9.28 8.88 -31.83
CA VAL A 317 -9.44 9.91 -32.86
C VAL A 317 -8.07 10.47 -33.22
N ASP A 318 -7.78 10.62 -34.51
CA ASP A 318 -6.61 11.36 -34.97
C ASP A 318 -6.88 12.86 -34.87
N ASP A 319 -6.28 13.47 -33.85
CA ASP A 319 -6.41 14.90 -33.54
C ASP A 319 -6.02 15.80 -34.73
N SER A 320 -5.05 15.38 -35.54
CA SER A 320 -4.59 16.15 -36.71
C SER A 320 -5.58 16.14 -37.88
N SER A 321 -6.54 15.22 -37.85
CA SER A 321 -7.58 15.08 -38.88
C SER A 321 -8.88 15.81 -38.53
N LEU A 322 -8.94 16.52 -37.39
CA LEU A 322 -10.12 17.27 -37.00
C LEU A 322 -10.45 18.38 -38.02
N PRO A 323 -11.69 18.45 -38.52
CA PRO A 323 -12.09 19.47 -39.48
C PRO A 323 -12.27 20.83 -38.80
N ALA A 324 -12.27 21.91 -39.61
CA ALA A 324 -12.46 23.27 -39.11
C ALA A 324 -13.76 23.41 -38.30
N GLY A 325 -13.68 24.07 -37.15
CA GLY A 325 -14.80 24.23 -36.21
C GLY A 325 -14.89 23.15 -35.13
N TRP A 326 -14.06 22.11 -35.19
CA TRP A 326 -13.92 21.09 -34.14
C TRP A 326 -12.58 21.21 -33.43
N LEU A 327 -12.62 21.11 -32.11
CA LEU A 327 -11.47 21.28 -31.21
C LEU A 327 -11.37 20.08 -30.28
N THR A 328 -10.14 19.81 -29.83
CA THR A 328 -9.84 18.84 -28.78
C THR A 328 -10.33 19.38 -27.43
N LEU A 329 -11.17 18.61 -26.76
CA LEU A 329 -11.67 18.97 -25.43
C LEU A 329 -10.81 18.36 -24.31
N PHE A 330 -10.41 17.11 -24.49
CA PHE A 330 -9.56 16.38 -23.56
C PHE A 330 -8.40 15.69 -24.29
N SER A 331 -7.25 15.64 -23.62
CA SER A 331 -6.08 14.87 -24.04
C SER A 331 -5.62 13.97 -22.90
N ASN A 332 -5.15 12.78 -23.23
CA ASN A 332 -4.49 11.89 -22.27
C ASN A 332 -3.06 12.41 -21.99
N GLU A 333 -2.69 12.50 -20.72
CA GLU A 333 -1.38 13.03 -20.31
C GLU A 333 -0.22 12.03 -20.44
N ASN A 334 -0.52 10.74 -20.61
CA ASN A 334 0.49 9.70 -20.73
C ASN A 334 0.96 9.50 -22.17
N ASP A 335 0.05 9.52 -23.14
CA ASP A 335 0.32 9.19 -24.55
C ASP A 335 -0.15 10.26 -25.55
N SER A 336 -0.78 11.35 -25.08
CA SER A 336 -1.31 12.44 -25.90
C SER A 336 -2.43 12.04 -26.87
N THR A 337 -3.13 10.93 -26.63
CA THR A 337 -4.29 10.57 -27.44
C THR A 337 -5.46 11.51 -27.19
N ASN A 338 -6.31 11.70 -28.20
CA ASN A 338 -7.54 12.46 -28.09
C ASN A 338 -8.54 11.72 -27.18
N GLU A 339 -9.06 12.42 -26.19
CA GLU A 339 -9.99 11.89 -25.17
C GLU A 339 -11.35 12.62 -25.18
N GLY A 340 -11.59 13.41 -26.23
CA GLY A 340 -12.81 14.18 -26.37
C GLY A 340 -12.67 15.33 -27.37
N ILE A 341 -13.78 15.67 -28.00
CA ILE A 341 -13.87 16.76 -28.98
C ILE A 341 -15.04 17.68 -28.65
N ILE A 342 -15.01 18.90 -29.16
CA ILE A 342 -16.07 19.89 -29.03
C ILE A 342 -16.19 20.72 -30.30
N HIS A 343 -17.40 21.16 -30.65
CA HIS A 343 -17.62 22.09 -31.76
C HIS A 343 -17.63 23.54 -31.22
N GLU A 344 -17.05 24.49 -31.96
CA GLU A 344 -16.87 25.90 -31.53
C GLU A 344 -18.20 26.65 -31.24
N THR A 345 -19.24 26.43 -32.06
CA THR A 345 -20.51 27.18 -32.01
C THR A 345 -21.73 26.32 -31.67
N ASN A 346 -21.74 25.05 -32.08
CA ASN A 346 -22.81 24.10 -31.77
C ASN A 346 -22.45 23.37 -30.47
N LEU A 347 -23.41 23.26 -29.53
CA LEU A 347 -23.23 22.53 -28.27
C LEU A 347 -23.17 21.01 -28.50
N SER A 348 -22.07 20.55 -29.08
CA SER A 348 -21.66 19.15 -29.18
C SER A 348 -20.52 18.95 -28.20
N LEU A 349 -20.84 18.60 -26.95
CA LEU A 349 -19.88 18.32 -25.87
C LEU A 349 -19.67 16.81 -25.79
N VAL A 350 -18.43 16.35 -25.81
CA VAL A 350 -18.10 14.93 -26.00
C VAL A 350 -17.02 14.48 -25.01
N PHE A 351 -17.24 13.38 -24.28
CA PHE A 351 -16.43 13.00 -23.11
C PHE A 351 -16.18 11.49 -23.03
N ASN A 352 -14.95 11.05 -22.71
CA ASN A 352 -14.51 9.64 -22.79
C ASN A 352 -14.47 8.84 -21.47
N SER A 353 -15.46 8.91 -20.57
CA SER A 353 -15.50 7.96 -19.43
C SER A 353 -16.37 6.73 -19.73
N THR A 354 -15.76 5.55 -19.76
CA THR A 354 -16.48 4.29 -20.00
C THR A 354 -17.22 3.75 -18.79
N GLN A 355 -16.97 4.15 -17.54
CA GLN A 355 -17.70 3.61 -16.38
C GLN A 355 -17.67 4.53 -15.14
N SER A 356 -18.35 4.07 -14.09
CA SER A 356 -18.69 4.63 -12.78
C SER A 356 -17.52 5.13 -11.89
N THR A 357 -16.59 5.91 -12.42
CA THR A 357 -15.64 6.67 -11.58
C THR A 357 -16.21 8.07 -11.31
N PRO A 358 -16.51 8.43 -10.05
CA PRO A 358 -17.14 9.71 -9.69
C PRO A 358 -16.22 10.94 -9.78
N GLN A 359 -14.93 10.76 -10.09
CA GLN A 359 -13.93 11.84 -10.06
C GLN A 359 -14.11 12.86 -11.18
N VAL A 360 -14.62 12.41 -12.33
CA VAL A 360 -15.37 13.27 -13.22
C VAL A 360 -16.77 13.13 -12.72
N PRO A 361 -17.29 14.08 -11.94
CA PRO A 361 -18.68 13.99 -11.67
C PRO A 361 -19.31 14.11 -13.07
N LEU A 362 -20.24 13.22 -13.39
CA LEU A 362 -21.33 13.56 -14.28
C LEU A 362 -22.15 14.76 -13.69
N THR A 363 -21.57 15.65 -12.87
CA THR A 363 -22.02 17.03 -12.60
C THR A 363 -22.38 17.75 -13.89
N TRP A 364 -21.92 17.25 -15.03
CA TRP A 364 -22.48 17.60 -16.32
C TRP A 364 -23.78 16.83 -16.47
N SER A 365 -24.83 17.35 -15.85
CA SER A 365 -26.14 16.89 -16.23
C SER A 365 -26.32 17.13 -17.71
N VAL A 366 -26.91 16.19 -18.44
CA VAL A 366 -27.34 16.46 -19.81
C VAL A 366 -28.21 17.72 -19.80
N CYS A 367 -29.11 17.88 -18.83
CA CYS A 367 -29.83 19.14 -18.58
C CYS A 367 -28.96 20.41 -18.42
N SER A 368 -27.75 20.31 -17.85
CA SER A 368 -26.81 21.44 -17.70
C SER A 368 -25.93 21.62 -18.93
N ILE A 369 -25.61 20.58 -19.69
CA ILE A 369 -25.02 20.68 -21.04
C ILE A 369 -25.98 21.46 -21.97
N PHE A 370 -27.29 21.25 -21.79
CA PHE A 370 -28.37 21.97 -22.49
C PHE A 370 -28.59 23.42 -22.03
N LEU A 371 -28.08 23.83 -20.85
CA LEU A 371 -28.30 25.16 -20.24
C LEU A 371 -27.02 25.97 -19.97
N TRP A 372 -25.81 25.46 -20.25
CA TRP A 372 -24.56 26.13 -19.89
C TRP A 372 -23.99 27.06 -20.99
N LYS A 373 -24.13 28.36 -20.74
CA LYS A 373 -23.05 29.35 -20.85
C LYS A 373 -22.66 29.75 -19.42
N LEU A 374 -21.66 29.12 -18.80
CA LEU A 374 -21.17 29.54 -17.49
C LEU A 374 -19.67 29.26 -17.39
N SER A 375 -18.89 30.33 -17.53
CA SER A 375 -17.74 30.65 -16.69
C SER A 375 -17.10 29.47 -15.94
N LEU A 376 -16.34 28.63 -16.65
CA LEU A 376 -15.22 27.92 -16.05
C LEU A 376 -14.16 28.97 -15.73
N THR A 377 -14.38 29.77 -14.69
CA THR A 377 -13.30 30.52 -14.08
C THR A 377 -12.34 29.47 -13.56
N ALA A 378 -11.17 29.36 -14.19
CA ALA A 378 -10.03 28.73 -13.58
C ALA A 378 -9.90 29.35 -12.19
N ARG A 379 -10.30 28.61 -11.14
CA ARG A 379 -9.95 28.98 -9.78
C ARG A 379 -8.46 28.67 -9.64
N ARG A 380 -7.64 29.50 -10.29
CA ARG A 380 -6.24 29.60 -9.95
C ARG A 380 -6.22 30.20 -8.56
N SER A 381 -5.87 29.38 -7.58
CA SER A 381 -5.32 29.97 -6.36
C SER A 381 -4.12 30.82 -6.81
N ASN A 382 -3.98 32.05 -6.30
CA ASN A 382 -2.80 32.88 -6.54
C ASN A 382 -1.59 32.33 -5.77
N PHE A 383 -1.36 31.01 -5.86
CA PHE A 383 -0.33 30.27 -5.15
C PHE A 383 0.91 30.22 -6.02
N GLN A 384 1.57 31.37 -6.18
CA GLN A 384 2.90 31.43 -6.80
C GLN A 384 3.86 32.07 -5.82
N THR A 385 4.49 31.23 -4.99
CA THR A 385 5.41 31.67 -3.94
C THR A 385 6.84 31.51 -4.43
N VAL A 386 7.49 32.60 -4.81
CA VAL A 386 8.93 32.55 -5.15
C VAL A 386 9.73 32.50 -3.85
N CYS A 387 10.15 31.29 -3.47
CA CYS A 387 10.97 31.07 -2.28
C CYS A 387 12.45 30.94 -2.62
N ARG A 388 13.31 31.66 -1.90
CA ARG A 388 14.78 31.57 -2.04
C ARG A 388 15.42 30.75 -0.93
N LYS A 389 14.80 30.76 0.25
CA LYS A 389 15.26 30.04 1.44
C LYS A 389 14.06 29.51 2.21
N VAL A 390 14.05 28.22 2.50
CA VAL A 390 12.96 27.54 3.20
C VAL A 390 13.46 26.97 4.52
N LEU A 391 12.73 27.27 5.59
CA LEU A 391 12.89 26.66 6.91
C LEU A 391 12.03 25.39 6.97
N ILE A 392 12.63 24.29 7.43
CA ILE A 392 12.00 22.99 7.56
C ILE A 392 12.06 22.61 9.03
N LEU A 393 10.91 22.24 9.59
CA LEU A 393 10.82 21.71 10.95
C LEU A 393 10.83 20.18 10.89
N GLY A 394 11.84 19.56 11.48
CA GLY A 394 11.92 18.09 11.60
C GLY A 394 10.96 17.55 12.67
N SER A 395 11.05 16.25 12.96
CA SER A 395 10.19 15.58 13.95
C SER A 395 10.65 15.70 15.40
N GLY A 396 11.94 15.95 15.63
CA GLY A 396 12.53 15.84 16.95
C GLY A 396 13.03 14.42 17.24
N GLY A 397 13.04 14.06 18.52
CA GLY A 397 13.36 12.69 18.94
C GLY A 397 12.27 11.71 18.49
N LEU A 398 12.65 10.46 18.21
CA LEU A 398 11.68 9.42 17.89
C LEU A 398 10.89 9.03 19.14
N SER A 399 9.59 8.84 18.97
CA SER A 399 8.69 8.36 20.02
C SER A 399 7.62 7.44 19.43
N ILE A 400 6.93 6.67 20.28
CA ILE A 400 5.82 5.82 19.82
C ILE A 400 4.75 6.69 19.18
N GLY A 401 4.33 6.32 17.97
CA GLY A 401 3.42 7.10 17.13
C GLY A 401 4.10 8.19 16.29
N GLN A 402 5.39 8.49 16.52
CA GLN A 402 6.19 9.44 15.74
C GLN A 402 7.62 8.92 15.52
N ALA A 403 7.77 7.99 14.59
CA ALA A 403 9.01 7.25 14.36
C ALA A 403 9.80 7.79 13.16
N GLY A 404 10.47 6.90 12.41
CA GLY A 404 11.41 7.28 11.34
C GLY A 404 10.77 7.80 10.05
N GLU A 405 9.45 7.63 9.89
CA GLU A 405 8.69 8.12 8.72
C GLU A 405 8.90 9.62 8.43
N PHE A 406 9.12 10.43 9.47
CA PHE A 406 9.40 11.86 9.33
C PHE A 406 10.86 12.19 9.01
N ASP A 407 11.79 11.30 9.32
CA ASP A 407 13.16 11.42 8.81
C ASP A 407 13.18 11.17 7.30
N TYR A 408 12.47 10.12 6.86
CA TYR A 408 12.23 9.88 5.45
C TYR A 408 11.60 11.10 4.77
N SER A 409 10.43 11.53 5.25
CA SER A 409 9.66 12.62 4.66
C SER A 409 10.41 13.97 4.66
N GLY A 410 11.13 14.27 5.74
CA GLY A 410 11.96 15.48 5.85
C GLY A 410 13.17 15.47 4.91
N ALA A 411 13.90 14.35 4.84
CA ALA A 411 15.00 14.17 3.89
C ALA A 411 14.51 14.33 2.44
N GLN A 412 13.38 13.70 2.16
CA GLN A 412 12.68 13.83 0.91
C GLN A 412 12.38 15.31 0.58
N ALA A 413 11.72 16.07 1.46
CA ALA A 413 11.44 17.50 1.26
C ALA A 413 12.71 18.33 0.94
N ILE A 414 13.81 18.09 1.65
CA ILE A 414 15.09 18.77 1.41
C ILE A 414 15.62 18.52 -0.01
N LYS A 415 15.54 17.27 -0.51
CA LYS A 415 16.01 16.90 -1.85
C LYS A 415 15.31 17.73 -2.94
N ALA A 416 13.99 17.84 -2.88
CA ALA A 416 13.22 18.57 -3.90
C ALA A 416 13.48 20.08 -3.87
N LEU A 417 13.64 20.67 -2.67
CA LEU A 417 14.02 22.08 -2.56
C LEU A 417 15.39 22.33 -3.22
N LYS A 418 16.33 21.40 -3.05
CA LYS A 418 17.66 21.49 -3.69
C LYS A 418 17.61 21.34 -5.21
N GLU A 419 16.77 20.46 -5.75
CA GLU A 419 16.55 20.32 -7.20
C GLU A 419 16.06 21.64 -7.83
N GLN A 420 15.31 22.45 -7.07
CA GLN A 420 14.85 23.78 -7.46
C GLN A 420 15.82 24.91 -7.09
N ASN A 421 17.05 24.59 -6.66
CA ASN A 421 18.07 25.55 -6.20
C ASN A 421 17.61 26.45 -5.03
N ILE A 422 16.70 25.96 -4.19
CA ILE A 422 16.21 26.67 -2.99
C ILE A 422 17.10 26.32 -1.80
N LYS A 423 17.55 27.33 -1.06
CA LYS A 423 18.37 27.12 0.15
C LYS A 423 17.53 26.52 1.28
N THR A 424 18.06 25.50 1.92
CA THR A 424 17.37 24.70 2.94
C THR A 424 17.95 24.95 4.34
N VAL A 425 17.10 25.31 5.30
CA VAL A 425 17.43 25.41 6.72
C VAL A 425 16.60 24.39 7.49
N LEU A 426 17.23 23.46 8.18
CA LEU A 426 16.56 22.44 8.97
C LEU A 426 16.73 22.73 10.47
N VAL A 427 15.64 22.64 11.23
CA VAL A 427 15.67 22.56 12.70
C VAL A 427 15.24 21.15 13.12
N ASN A 428 16.17 20.37 13.65
CA ASN A 428 15.87 19.07 14.22
C ASN A 428 16.91 18.76 15.32
N PRO A 429 16.50 18.52 16.59
CA PRO A 429 17.42 18.17 17.66
C PRO A 429 18.00 16.75 17.53
N ASN A 430 17.40 15.87 16.75
CA ASN A 430 17.84 14.48 16.65
C ASN A 430 19.06 14.31 15.73
N VAL A 431 20.20 14.04 16.34
CA VAL A 431 21.52 13.89 15.70
C VAL A 431 21.69 12.60 14.87
N ALA A 432 20.83 11.60 15.07
CA ALA A 432 20.95 10.29 14.43
C ALA A 432 20.21 10.20 13.09
N THR A 433 19.50 11.25 12.68
CA THR A 433 18.65 11.26 11.49
C THR A 433 19.43 11.46 10.20
N VAL A 434 18.96 10.85 9.11
CA VAL A 434 19.54 11.02 7.77
C VAL A 434 19.42 12.47 7.30
N GLN A 435 18.30 13.14 7.59
CA GLN A 435 18.08 14.54 7.20
C GLN A 435 19.08 15.53 7.85
N THR A 436 19.66 15.19 9.00
CA THR A 436 20.68 16.03 9.67
C THR A 436 22.11 15.70 9.25
N SER A 437 22.30 14.68 8.41
CA SER A 437 23.62 14.29 7.90
C SER A 437 24.29 15.42 7.11
N LYS A 438 25.63 15.50 7.20
CA LYS A 438 26.42 16.54 6.54
C LYS A 438 26.17 16.56 5.02
N GLY A 439 25.85 17.74 4.50
CA GLY A 439 25.57 17.96 3.07
C GLY A 439 24.14 17.65 2.65
N PHE A 440 23.29 17.13 3.54
CA PHE A 440 21.89 16.86 3.23
C PHE A 440 21.07 18.14 3.13
N ALA A 441 20.97 18.95 4.21
CA ALA A 441 20.50 20.34 4.16
C ALA A 441 21.69 21.33 4.04
N ASP A 442 21.43 22.59 3.65
CA ASP A 442 22.48 23.62 3.55
C ASP A 442 22.90 24.17 4.93
N ARG A 443 21.94 24.25 5.86
CA ARG A 443 22.15 24.61 7.26
C ARG A 443 21.29 23.74 8.15
N VAL A 444 21.88 23.20 9.22
CA VAL A 444 21.20 22.38 10.22
C VAL A 444 21.37 23.03 11.59
N TYR A 445 20.27 23.12 12.34
CA TYR A 445 20.21 23.59 13.72
C TYR A 445 19.75 22.45 14.62
N PHE A 446 20.65 21.95 15.47
CA PHE A 446 20.35 20.98 16.52
C PHE A 446 19.75 21.71 17.74
N LEU A 447 18.52 22.21 17.58
CA LEU A 447 17.79 22.95 18.60
C LEU A 447 16.42 22.30 18.84
N PRO A 448 15.83 22.45 20.04
CA PRO A 448 14.46 22.04 20.29
C PRO A 448 13.47 22.72 19.32
N ILE A 449 12.47 21.98 18.88
CA ILE A 449 11.41 22.51 18.00
C ILE A 449 10.33 23.16 18.88
N THR A 450 10.69 24.31 19.46
CA THR A 450 9.76 25.16 20.21
C THR A 450 9.69 26.53 19.59
N LYS A 451 8.58 27.24 19.82
CA LYS A 451 8.33 28.58 19.30
C LYS A 451 9.52 29.53 19.56
N GLU A 452 10.11 29.48 20.75
CA GLU A 452 11.19 30.37 21.16
C GLU A 452 12.45 30.16 20.30
N TYR A 453 12.94 28.92 20.21
CA TYR A 453 14.14 28.59 19.43
C TYR A 453 13.91 28.80 17.93
N VAL A 454 12.76 28.37 17.41
CA VAL A 454 12.44 28.52 15.99
C VAL A 454 12.32 30.01 15.62
N THR A 455 11.78 30.85 16.50
CA THR A 455 11.75 32.31 16.30
C THR A 455 13.16 32.91 16.17
N GLU A 456 14.12 32.47 16.99
CA GLU A 456 15.51 32.91 16.88
C GLU A 456 16.17 32.45 15.57
N VAL A 457 15.88 31.24 15.12
CA VAL A 457 16.31 30.76 13.80
C VAL A 457 15.71 31.61 12.68
N ILE A 458 14.42 31.94 12.74
CA ILE A 458 13.75 32.83 11.76
C ILE A 458 14.41 34.22 11.75
N LYS A 459 14.67 34.80 12.92
CA LYS A 459 15.35 36.11 13.05
C LYS A 459 16.74 36.11 12.39
N LYS A 460 17.50 35.02 12.57
CA LYS A 460 18.87 34.88 12.07
C LYS A 460 18.93 34.53 10.59
N GLU A 461 18.15 33.55 10.16
CA GLU A 461 18.23 33.01 8.80
C GLU A 461 17.36 33.77 7.79
N ARG A 462 16.32 34.48 8.24
CA ARG A 462 15.35 35.19 7.40
C ARG A 462 14.83 34.31 6.24
N PRO A 463 14.23 33.15 6.55
CA PRO A 463 13.61 32.31 5.52
C PRO A 463 12.41 33.03 4.90
N THR A 464 12.11 32.74 3.63
CA THR A 464 10.92 33.24 2.94
C THR A 464 9.77 32.23 2.96
N GLY A 465 10.08 30.95 3.23
CA GLY A 465 9.11 29.87 3.30
C GLY A 465 9.30 29.00 4.54
N LEU A 466 8.21 28.39 5.02
CA LEU A 466 8.18 27.40 6.11
C LEU A 466 7.51 26.11 5.63
N LEU A 467 8.15 24.97 5.88
CA LEU A 467 7.58 23.63 5.76
C LEU A 467 7.46 22.98 7.15
N CYS A 468 6.23 22.69 7.56
CA CYS A 468 5.91 22.08 8.85
C CYS A 468 5.14 20.75 8.74
N THR A 469 4.71 20.36 7.54
CA THR A 469 3.91 19.15 7.28
C THR A 469 4.75 17.88 7.10
N PHE A 470 6.05 17.90 7.42
CA PHE A 470 6.94 16.75 7.28
C PHE A 470 7.62 16.36 8.60
N GLY A 471 7.28 17.02 9.70
CA GLY A 471 7.89 16.83 11.04
C GLY A 471 6.90 16.36 12.10
N GLY A 472 5.79 15.73 11.71
CA GLY A 472 4.76 15.25 12.64
C GLY A 472 4.11 16.36 13.49
N GLN A 473 3.46 15.94 14.59
CA GLN A 473 2.71 16.83 15.48
C GLN A 473 3.60 17.89 16.15
N THR A 474 4.85 17.56 16.47
CA THR A 474 5.79 18.52 17.09
C THR A 474 6.00 19.73 16.19
N ALA A 475 6.25 19.50 14.90
CA ALA A 475 6.40 20.57 13.92
C ALA A 475 5.10 21.35 13.69
N LEU A 476 3.96 20.64 13.58
CA LEU A 476 2.65 21.27 13.37
C LEU A 476 2.25 22.18 14.54
N ASN A 477 2.36 21.70 15.77
CA ASN A 477 2.04 22.47 16.97
C ASN A 477 2.93 23.72 17.06
N CYS A 478 4.24 23.58 16.80
CA CYS A 478 5.15 24.73 16.77
C CYS A 478 4.76 25.76 15.69
N ALA A 479 4.36 25.31 14.49
CA ALA A 479 3.91 26.20 13.42
C ALA A 479 2.58 26.91 13.76
N ILE A 480 1.64 26.22 14.41
CA ILE A 480 0.40 26.81 14.91
C ILE A 480 0.68 27.91 15.93
N ASP A 481 1.59 27.67 16.87
CA ASP A 481 1.96 28.66 17.89
C ASP A 481 2.67 29.89 17.28
N LEU A 482 3.56 29.68 16.30
CA LEU A 482 4.20 30.77 15.54
C LEU A 482 3.18 31.60 14.75
N PHE A 483 2.15 30.95 14.20
CA PHE A 483 1.07 31.61 13.47
C PHE A 483 0.17 32.43 14.40
N LYS A 484 -0.28 31.85 15.53
CA LYS A 484 -1.13 32.54 16.52
C LYS A 484 -0.46 33.78 17.11
N ASP A 485 0.85 33.75 17.31
CA ASP A 485 1.62 34.86 17.85
C ASP A 485 2.04 35.90 16.78
N GLY A 486 1.65 35.70 15.51
CA GLY A 486 1.95 36.63 14.41
C GLY A 486 3.43 36.67 14.01
N VAL A 487 4.24 35.68 14.43
CA VAL A 487 5.68 35.64 14.12
C VAL A 487 5.90 35.46 12.61
N LEU A 488 5.12 34.60 11.97
CA LEU A 488 5.26 34.34 10.53
C LEU A 488 5.01 35.61 9.70
N ASP A 489 3.99 36.39 10.04
CA ASP A 489 3.68 37.66 9.37
C ASP A 489 4.73 38.74 9.67
N ALA A 490 5.17 38.86 10.93
CA ALA A 490 6.18 39.83 11.35
C ALA A 490 7.53 39.66 10.61
N PHE A 491 7.84 38.45 10.17
CA PHE A 491 9.06 38.12 9.41
C PHE A 491 8.80 37.81 7.94
N SER A 492 7.57 37.97 7.45
CA SER A 492 7.16 37.69 6.06
C SER A 492 7.52 36.27 5.60
N VAL A 493 7.27 35.28 6.46
CA VAL A 493 7.50 33.86 6.19
C VAL A 493 6.20 33.23 5.70
N THR A 494 6.17 32.77 4.44
CA THR A 494 4.99 32.10 3.88
C THR A 494 5.00 30.62 4.23
N VAL A 495 3.87 30.08 4.70
CA VAL A 495 3.71 28.63 4.87
C VAL A 495 3.51 27.97 3.52
N LEU A 496 4.32 26.98 3.20
CA LEU A 496 4.28 26.23 1.95
C LEU A 496 3.38 25.00 2.11
N GLY A 497 2.54 24.73 1.11
CA GLY A 497 1.51 23.68 1.16
C GLY A 497 0.24 24.10 1.88
N THR A 498 -0.31 23.20 2.69
CA THR A 498 -1.58 23.40 3.41
C THR A 498 -1.51 24.60 4.37
N PRO A 499 -2.45 25.56 4.28
CA PRO A 499 -2.49 26.70 5.20
C PRO A 499 -2.64 26.27 6.67
N ILE A 500 -2.02 27.01 7.59
CA ILE A 500 -2.14 26.75 9.04
C ILE A 500 -3.59 26.82 9.50
N GLN A 501 -4.41 27.70 8.92
CA GLN A 501 -5.82 27.76 9.24
C GLN A 501 -6.57 26.47 8.87
N THR A 502 -6.22 25.84 7.74
CA THR A 502 -6.76 24.53 7.35
C THR A 502 -6.33 23.47 8.36
N ILE A 503 -5.04 23.41 8.70
CA ILE A 503 -4.51 22.47 9.70
C ILE A 503 -5.24 22.63 11.04
N MET A 504 -5.45 23.87 11.50
CA MET A 504 -6.21 24.13 12.73
C MET A 504 -7.66 23.68 12.64
N ASN A 505 -8.31 23.84 11.48
CA ASN A 505 -9.71 23.43 11.31
C ASN A 505 -9.88 21.92 11.25
N THR A 506 -8.86 21.17 10.83
CA THR A 506 -8.89 19.71 10.78
C THR A 506 -8.44 19.07 12.10
N GLU A 507 -7.50 19.70 12.82
CA GLU A 507 -7.09 19.26 14.17
C GLU A 507 -8.16 19.54 15.24
N ASP A 508 -8.91 20.64 15.08
CA ASP A 508 -10.07 20.96 15.95
C ASP A 508 -11.28 20.15 15.49
N ARG A 509 -11.66 19.16 16.30
CA ARG A 509 -12.69 18.20 15.89
C ARG A 509 -14.10 18.75 15.86
N GLU A 510 -14.41 19.75 16.68
CA GLU A 510 -15.72 20.40 16.62
C GLU A 510 -15.86 21.15 15.28
N ARG A 511 -14.81 21.87 14.89
CA ARG A 511 -14.75 22.52 13.58
C ARG A 511 -14.77 21.51 12.45
N PHE A 512 -13.98 20.44 12.53
CA PHE A 512 -13.96 19.39 11.53
C PHE A 512 -15.36 18.83 11.28
N ASN A 513 -16.10 18.47 12.34
CA ASN A 513 -17.46 17.96 12.21
C ASN A 513 -18.41 18.95 11.52
N ILE A 514 -18.32 20.25 11.87
CA ILE A 514 -19.12 21.30 11.24
C ILE A 514 -18.80 21.42 9.74
N GLU A 515 -17.51 21.38 9.38
CA GLU A 515 -17.06 21.47 8.00
C GLU A 515 -17.49 20.24 7.17
N ILE A 516 -17.41 19.04 7.75
CA ILE A 516 -17.86 17.79 7.11
C ILE A 516 -19.38 17.76 6.91
N ASP A 517 -20.16 18.19 7.91
CA ASP A 517 -21.62 18.28 7.80
C ASP A 517 -22.04 19.32 6.75
N SER A 518 -21.27 20.41 6.61
CA SER A 518 -21.53 21.46 5.60
C SER A 518 -21.49 20.97 4.16
N ILE A 519 -20.75 19.88 3.88
CA ILE A 519 -20.68 19.24 2.57
C ILE A 519 -21.62 18.03 2.44
N GLY A 520 -22.47 17.77 3.44
CA GLY A 520 -23.42 16.67 3.46
C GLY A 520 -22.79 15.29 3.65
N GLU A 521 -21.55 15.24 4.15
CA GLU A 521 -20.91 14.01 4.62
C GLU A 521 -21.23 13.81 6.12
N GLN A 522 -21.08 12.59 6.62
CA GLN A 522 -21.44 12.26 8.00
C GLN A 522 -20.21 11.88 8.83
N VAL A 523 -20.26 12.20 10.11
CA VAL A 523 -19.30 11.78 11.14
C VAL A 523 -20.02 10.95 12.20
N ALA A 524 -19.27 10.16 12.97
CA ALA A 524 -19.84 9.49 14.13
C ALA A 524 -20.39 10.54 15.12
N PRO A 525 -21.54 10.29 15.77
CA PRO A 525 -22.05 11.18 16.81
C PRO A 525 -20.98 11.40 17.89
N SER A 526 -20.62 12.65 18.11
CA SER A 526 -19.50 13.01 18.98
C SER A 526 -19.69 14.35 19.65
N ILE A 527 -19.18 14.48 20.88
CA ILE A 527 -19.31 15.69 21.71
C ILE A 527 -17.97 15.96 22.38
N ALA A 528 -17.44 17.18 22.18
CA ALA A 528 -16.20 17.62 22.80
C ALA A 528 -16.41 17.99 24.28
N ALA A 529 -15.42 17.70 25.11
CA ALA A 529 -15.41 18.02 26.53
C ALA A 529 -14.03 18.51 26.98
N THR A 530 -14.01 19.58 27.78
CA THR A 530 -12.79 20.14 28.39
C THR A 530 -12.65 19.79 29.87
N THR A 531 -13.63 19.09 30.43
CA THR A 531 -13.65 18.66 31.83
C THR A 531 -14.18 17.23 31.95
N ILE A 532 -13.80 16.55 33.03
CA ILE A 532 -14.27 15.18 33.33
C ILE A 532 -15.81 15.13 33.43
N GLN A 533 -16.43 16.14 34.03
CA GLN A 533 -17.89 16.23 34.15
C GLN A 533 -18.55 16.44 32.77
N GLY A 534 -17.92 17.24 31.91
CA GLY A 534 -18.34 17.40 30.51
C GLY A 534 -18.30 16.07 29.75
N ALA A 535 -17.22 15.30 29.92
CA ALA A 535 -17.07 13.98 29.30
C ALA A 535 -18.16 13.01 29.77
N GLU A 536 -18.49 13.00 31.07
CA GLU A 536 -19.59 12.17 31.59
C GLU A 536 -20.95 12.56 30.98
N LYS A 537 -21.23 13.87 30.85
CA LYS A 537 -22.48 14.34 30.24
C LYS A 537 -22.56 13.93 28.77
N ALA A 538 -21.48 14.14 28.02
CA ALA A 538 -21.37 13.73 26.62
C ALA A 538 -21.62 12.23 26.42
N ALA A 539 -20.99 11.38 27.24
CA ALA A 539 -21.15 9.93 27.14
C ALA A 539 -22.57 9.46 27.48
N LYS A 540 -23.28 10.13 28.40
CA LYS A 540 -24.69 9.84 28.70
C LYS A 540 -25.62 10.22 27.54
N GLU A 541 -25.30 11.30 26.83
CA GLU A 541 -26.08 11.77 25.68
C GLU A 541 -25.90 10.85 24.46
N ILE A 542 -24.66 10.43 24.18
CA ILE A 542 -24.32 9.53 23.06
C ILE A 542 -24.71 8.06 23.36
N GLY A 543 -24.59 7.67 24.63
CA GLY A 543 -24.83 6.31 25.12
C GLY A 543 -23.63 5.37 24.91
N TYR A 544 -23.28 4.62 25.96
CA TYR A 544 -22.20 3.64 25.94
C TYR A 544 -22.44 2.48 24.94
N PRO A 545 -21.37 1.81 24.45
CA PRO A 545 -19.96 2.18 24.63
C PRO A 545 -19.56 3.42 23.82
N VAL A 546 -18.59 4.17 24.34
CA VAL A 546 -18.04 5.38 23.72
C VAL A 546 -16.52 5.26 23.57
N LEU A 547 -15.95 5.99 22.62
CA LEU A 547 -14.51 6.15 22.42
C LEU A 547 -14.10 7.53 22.93
N VAL A 548 -13.10 7.58 23.82
CA VAL A 548 -12.48 8.82 24.29
C VAL A 548 -11.20 9.04 23.49
N ARG A 549 -10.95 10.26 23.03
CA ARG A 549 -9.73 10.62 22.30
C ARG A 549 -9.27 12.03 22.67
N ALA A 550 -7.97 12.24 22.85
CA ALA A 550 -7.41 13.57 23.05
C ALA A 550 -7.38 14.38 21.74
N ALA A 551 -7.54 15.70 21.81
CA ALA A 551 -7.30 16.62 20.68
C ALA A 551 -5.81 17.00 20.56
N PHE A 552 -5.36 17.39 19.35
CA PHE A 552 -3.97 17.79 19.05
C PHE A 552 -2.91 16.75 19.42
N ALA A 553 -3.24 15.47 19.23
CA ALA A 553 -2.40 14.33 19.57
C ALA A 553 -2.43 13.28 18.46
N LEU A 554 -1.30 12.59 18.29
CA LEU A 554 -1.10 11.52 17.30
C LEU A 554 -0.98 10.16 18.00
N GLY A 555 -1.15 9.06 17.26
CA GLY A 555 -0.93 7.70 17.79
C GLY A 555 -1.99 7.27 18.81
N GLY A 556 -3.15 7.93 18.80
CA GLY A 556 -4.20 7.76 19.80
C GLY A 556 -3.75 8.01 21.25
N LEU A 557 -2.78 8.90 21.50
CA LEU A 557 -2.32 9.22 22.85
C LEU A 557 -3.50 9.64 23.75
N GLY A 558 -3.65 8.96 24.89
CA GLY A 558 -4.75 9.19 25.83
C GLY A 558 -6.12 8.72 25.32
N SER A 559 -6.20 7.96 24.23
CA SER A 559 -7.45 7.39 23.75
C SER A 559 -7.81 6.05 24.42
N GLY A 560 -9.10 5.73 24.42
CA GLY A 560 -9.57 4.43 24.89
C GLY A 560 -11.08 4.26 24.80
N PHE A 561 -11.54 3.02 24.75
CA PHE A 561 -12.97 2.70 24.78
C PHE A 561 -13.47 2.58 26.22
N ALA A 562 -14.61 3.22 26.49
CA ALA A 562 -15.32 3.12 27.74
C ALA A 562 -16.68 2.44 27.51
N HIS A 563 -16.92 1.34 28.23
CA HIS A 563 -18.20 0.62 28.23
C HIS A 563 -19.14 1.09 29.33
N ASN A 564 -18.61 1.79 30.34
CA ASN A 564 -19.31 2.29 31.50
C ASN A 564 -18.69 3.61 31.98
N LYS A 565 -19.32 4.20 33.00
CA LYS A 565 -18.90 5.48 33.58
C LYS A 565 -17.52 5.39 34.24
N GLU A 566 -17.23 4.30 34.92
CA GLU A 566 -15.98 4.12 35.66
C GLU A 566 -14.78 4.13 34.71
N GLU A 567 -14.86 3.37 33.62
CA GLU A 567 -13.85 3.34 32.55
C GLU A 567 -13.68 4.71 31.89
N LEU A 568 -14.79 5.40 31.60
CA LEU A 568 -14.77 6.74 31.01
C LEU A 568 -13.98 7.72 31.89
N LEU A 569 -14.24 7.74 33.20
CA LEU A 569 -13.58 8.66 34.12
C LEU A 569 -12.07 8.40 34.19
N GLN A 570 -11.66 7.13 34.14
CA GLN A 570 -10.24 6.77 34.12
C GLN A 570 -9.54 7.26 32.85
N ILE A 571 -10.13 7.01 31.68
CA ILE A 571 -9.55 7.39 30.40
C ILE A 571 -9.55 8.92 30.24
N ALA A 572 -10.68 9.58 30.52
CA ALA A 572 -10.79 11.04 30.40
C ALA A 572 -9.82 11.78 31.34
N LYS A 573 -9.56 11.26 32.54
CA LYS A 573 -8.57 11.84 33.46
C LYS A 573 -7.15 11.76 32.92
N GLN A 574 -6.79 10.66 32.28
CA GLN A 574 -5.47 10.50 31.64
C GLN A 574 -5.35 11.40 30.41
N ALA A 575 -6.38 11.42 29.56
CA ALA A 575 -6.40 12.23 28.35
C ALA A 575 -6.33 13.74 28.63
N LEU A 576 -7.11 14.24 29.59
CA LEU A 576 -7.12 15.66 29.98
C LEU A 576 -5.83 16.11 30.72
N ALA A 577 -4.97 15.19 31.13
CA ALA A 577 -3.67 15.53 31.69
C ALA A 577 -2.65 15.92 30.59
N HIS A 578 -2.89 15.47 29.35
CA HIS A 578 -2.00 15.69 28.20
C HIS A 578 -2.61 16.63 27.15
N SER A 579 -3.93 16.81 27.14
CA SER A 579 -4.64 17.71 26.23
C SER A 579 -5.72 18.51 26.96
N ASN A 580 -5.97 19.74 26.50
CA ASN A 580 -7.01 20.60 27.09
C ASN A 580 -8.45 20.18 26.70
N GLN A 581 -8.59 19.25 25.75
CA GLN A 581 -9.87 18.83 25.21
C GLN A 581 -9.83 17.33 24.89
N VAL A 582 -10.95 16.64 25.19
CA VAL A 582 -11.21 15.26 24.77
C VAL A 582 -12.49 15.19 23.96
N LEU A 583 -12.55 14.28 23.01
CA LEU A 583 -13.76 13.96 22.26
C LEU A 583 -14.34 12.65 22.76
N ILE A 584 -15.65 12.64 22.96
CA ILE A 584 -16.43 11.43 23.27
C ILE A 584 -17.20 11.07 22.01
N ASP A 585 -16.85 9.95 21.38
CA ASP A 585 -17.46 9.45 20.14
C ASP A 585 -18.32 8.22 20.40
N LYS A 586 -19.35 8.01 19.57
CA LYS A 586 -20.03 6.71 19.53
C LYS A 586 -19.05 5.63 19.09
N SER A 587 -18.98 4.53 19.84
CA SER A 587 -18.13 3.40 19.46
C SER A 587 -18.66 2.72 18.19
N LEU A 588 -17.79 2.61 17.18
CA LEU A 588 -18.01 1.87 15.94
C LEU A 588 -17.17 0.57 15.90
N LYS A 589 -16.74 0.09 17.08
CA LYS A 589 -15.83 -1.06 17.22
C LYS A 589 -16.32 -2.27 16.42
N GLY A 590 -15.43 -2.89 15.64
CA GLY A 590 -15.74 -4.06 14.81
C GLY A 590 -16.10 -3.74 13.35
N TRP A 591 -16.11 -2.47 12.93
CA TRP A 591 -16.29 -2.08 11.54
C TRP A 591 -15.00 -2.25 10.75
N LYS A 592 -15.11 -2.34 9.41
CA LYS A 592 -13.94 -2.29 8.54
C LYS A 592 -13.34 -0.89 8.60
N GLU A 593 -12.03 -0.85 8.75
CA GLU A 593 -11.25 0.38 8.72
C GLU A 593 -10.46 0.40 7.40
N VAL A 594 -10.72 1.45 6.61
CA VAL A 594 -10.17 1.62 5.27
C VAL A 594 -9.57 3.01 5.23
N GLU A 595 -8.44 3.14 4.56
CA GLU A 595 -7.65 4.36 4.53
C GLU A 595 -7.35 4.74 3.09
N TYR A 596 -7.34 6.03 2.78
CA TYR A 596 -6.97 6.57 1.48
C TYR A 596 -5.89 7.63 1.65
N GLU A 597 -4.83 7.52 0.87
CA GLU A 597 -3.84 8.59 0.71
C GLU A 597 -4.25 9.43 -0.49
N VAL A 598 -4.47 10.73 -0.27
CA VAL A 598 -4.97 11.65 -1.29
C VAL A 598 -4.00 12.80 -1.48
N VAL A 599 -3.71 13.12 -2.73
CA VAL A 599 -2.83 14.23 -3.11
C VAL A 599 -3.60 15.25 -3.92
N ARG A 600 -3.46 16.52 -3.54
CA ARG A 600 -4.10 17.66 -4.21
C ARG A 600 -3.10 18.77 -4.49
N ASP A 601 -3.08 19.26 -5.73
CA ASP A 601 -2.28 20.41 -6.12
C ASP A 601 -3.02 21.75 -6.04
N CYS A 602 -2.30 22.86 -6.22
CA CYS A 602 -2.86 24.21 -6.20
C CYS A 602 -3.77 24.54 -7.40
N PHE A 603 -3.85 23.63 -8.39
CA PHE A 603 -4.71 23.70 -9.57
C PHE A 603 -6.00 22.87 -9.41
N ASP A 604 -6.23 22.30 -8.22
CA ASP A 604 -7.41 21.47 -7.89
C ASP A 604 -7.45 20.11 -8.61
N ASN A 605 -6.30 19.66 -9.13
CA ASN A 605 -6.09 18.26 -9.48
C ASN A 605 -5.97 17.48 -8.17
N CYS A 606 -6.77 16.42 -8.01
CA CYS A 606 -6.87 15.69 -6.75
C CYS A 606 -7.03 14.19 -7.06
N ILE A 607 -6.12 13.37 -6.53
CA ILE A 607 -5.98 11.94 -6.86
C ILE A 607 -5.89 11.10 -5.58
N ALA A 608 -6.48 9.91 -5.58
CA ALA A 608 -6.36 8.94 -4.49
C ALA A 608 -5.27 7.92 -4.84
N VAL A 609 -4.10 8.11 -4.24
CA VAL A 609 -2.83 7.48 -4.60
C VAL A 609 -2.72 6.05 -4.09
N CYS A 610 -3.33 5.79 -2.96
CA CYS A 610 -3.27 4.51 -2.30
C CYS A 610 -4.56 4.30 -1.54
N ASN A 611 -4.95 3.04 -1.42
CA ASN A 611 -5.93 2.63 -0.44
C ASN A 611 -5.44 1.42 0.35
N MET A 612 -5.80 1.38 1.62
CA MET A 612 -5.44 0.31 2.56
C MET A 612 -6.67 -0.23 3.25
N GLU A 613 -6.62 -1.51 3.62
CA GLU A 613 -7.63 -2.16 4.44
C GLU A 613 -6.97 -2.79 5.67
N ASN A 614 -7.49 -2.48 6.85
CA ASN A 614 -7.01 -3.09 8.08
C ASN A 614 -7.62 -4.47 8.24
N ILE A 615 -6.78 -5.48 8.46
CA ILE A 615 -7.23 -6.84 8.79
C ILE A 615 -7.90 -6.83 10.17
N ASP A 616 -7.22 -6.16 11.11
CA ASP A 616 -7.77 -5.86 12.42
C ASP A 616 -8.90 -4.81 12.26
N PRO A 617 -10.08 -5.04 12.85
CA PRO A 617 -11.21 -4.12 12.71
C PRO A 617 -11.00 -2.84 13.53
N LEU A 618 -11.85 -1.84 13.27
CA LEU A 618 -11.87 -0.61 14.03
C LEU A 618 -11.93 -0.88 15.55
N GLY A 619 -11.05 -0.17 16.26
CA GLY A 619 -10.88 -0.24 17.70
C GLY A 619 -9.47 -0.67 18.11
N ILE A 620 -8.70 -1.17 17.16
CA ILE A 620 -7.25 -1.26 17.19
C ILE A 620 -6.75 -0.13 16.30
N HIS A 621 -5.81 0.68 16.79
CA HIS A 621 -5.28 1.79 16.00
C HIS A 621 -4.59 1.25 14.75
N THR A 622 -4.74 1.93 13.61
CA THR A 622 -4.07 1.65 12.34
C THR A 622 -2.57 1.33 12.44
N GLY A 623 -1.81 2.09 13.23
CA GLY A 623 -0.40 1.82 13.54
C GLY A 623 -0.14 0.52 14.31
N GLU A 624 -1.13 0.01 15.05
CA GLU A 624 -1.15 -1.30 15.74
C GLU A 624 -1.78 -2.42 14.91
N SER A 625 -2.42 -2.11 13.79
CA SER A 625 -3.16 -3.07 12.98
C SER A 625 -2.24 -3.75 11.97
N VAL A 626 -2.55 -5.01 11.63
CA VAL A 626 -2.10 -5.60 10.38
C VAL A 626 -2.89 -4.96 9.23
N VAL A 627 -2.19 -4.46 8.22
CA VAL A 627 -2.79 -3.68 7.12
C VAL A 627 -2.41 -4.30 5.78
N VAL A 628 -3.34 -4.32 4.84
CA VAL A 628 -3.09 -4.75 3.46
C VAL A 628 -3.31 -3.63 2.46
N ALA A 629 -2.55 -3.66 1.36
CA ALA A 629 -2.76 -2.78 0.22
C ALA A 629 -2.63 -3.54 -1.12
N PRO A 630 -3.56 -3.31 -2.08
CA PRO A 630 -4.78 -2.51 -1.95
C PRO A 630 -5.81 -3.16 -0.98
N SER A 631 -7.00 -2.58 -0.82
CA SER A 631 -8.13 -3.28 -0.15
C SER A 631 -8.53 -4.55 -0.89
N GLN A 632 -8.90 -5.61 -0.17
CA GLN A 632 -9.23 -6.92 -0.73
C GLN A 632 -10.72 -7.23 -0.72
N THR A 633 -11.49 -6.69 0.23
CA THR A 633 -12.86 -7.14 0.52
C THR A 633 -13.95 -6.10 0.22
N LEU A 634 -13.58 -5.01 -0.46
CA LEU A 634 -14.50 -3.98 -0.94
C LEU A 634 -14.93 -4.27 -2.37
N ASN A 635 -16.23 -4.15 -2.65
CA ASN A 635 -16.69 -4.10 -4.04
C ASN A 635 -16.43 -2.73 -4.66
N ASN A 636 -16.60 -2.62 -5.98
CA ASN A 636 -16.30 -1.39 -6.72
C ASN A 636 -17.20 -0.19 -6.34
N ARG A 637 -18.44 -0.43 -5.89
CA ARG A 637 -19.32 0.64 -5.39
C ARG A 637 -18.80 1.21 -4.07
N GLU A 638 -18.40 0.35 -3.15
CA GLU A 638 -17.86 0.74 -1.84
C GLU A 638 -16.52 1.45 -1.99
N TYR A 639 -15.61 0.87 -2.76
CA TYR A 639 -14.32 1.46 -3.10
C TYR A 639 -14.47 2.89 -3.65
N ASN A 640 -15.24 3.06 -4.72
CA ASN A 640 -15.38 4.37 -5.36
C ASN A 640 -16.13 5.39 -4.51
N LYS A 641 -17.06 4.94 -3.66
CA LYS A 641 -17.77 5.82 -2.74
C LYS A 641 -16.81 6.38 -1.68
N LEU A 642 -15.99 5.53 -1.07
CA LEU A 642 -15.00 5.97 -0.08
C LEU A 642 -13.96 6.90 -0.72
N ARG A 643 -13.48 6.55 -1.92
CA ARG A 643 -12.60 7.40 -2.73
C ARG A 643 -13.20 8.77 -3.04
N GLU A 644 -14.48 8.83 -3.45
CA GLU A 644 -15.19 10.08 -3.73
C GLU A 644 -15.30 10.97 -2.50
N THR A 645 -15.72 10.38 -1.37
CA THR A 645 -15.79 11.08 -0.09
C THR A 645 -14.42 11.64 0.30
N ALA A 646 -13.34 10.86 0.18
CA ALA A 646 -12.00 11.32 0.49
C ALA A 646 -11.62 12.57 -0.34
N ILE A 647 -11.76 12.51 -1.66
CA ILE A 647 -11.44 13.63 -2.56
C ILE A 647 -12.30 14.86 -2.28
N LYS A 648 -13.59 14.65 -1.99
CA LYS A 648 -14.54 15.73 -1.66
C LYS A 648 -14.13 16.46 -0.38
N VAL A 649 -13.75 15.71 0.67
CA VAL A 649 -13.25 16.25 1.94
C VAL A 649 -11.97 17.05 1.72
N ILE A 650 -10.97 16.49 1.02
CA ILE A 650 -9.70 17.17 0.70
C ILE A 650 -9.92 18.50 -0.02
N ARG A 651 -10.80 18.50 -1.03
CA ARG A 651 -11.12 19.72 -1.80
C ARG A 651 -11.81 20.77 -0.94
N HIS A 652 -12.71 20.36 -0.05
CA HIS A 652 -13.44 21.26 0.85
C HIS A 652 -12.49 22.01 1.79
N PHE A 653 -11.60 21.30 2.46
CA PHE A 653 -10.60 21.90 3.35
C PHE A 653 -9.53 22.72 2.63
N GLY A 654 -9.44 22.62 1.29
CA GLY A 654 -8.49 23.38 0.49
C GLY A 654 -7.05 22.91 0.69
N ILE A 655 -6.85 21.61 0.97
CA ILE A 655 -5.55 21.02 1.23
C ILE A 655 -4.67 21.09 -0.02
N ILE A 656 -3.38 21.41 0.17
CA ILE A 656 -2.38 21.48 -0.90
C ILE A 656 -1.18 20.65 -0.45
N GLY A 657 -0.95 19.53 -1.12
CA GLY A 657 -0.04 18.49 -0.70
C GLY A 657 -0.78 17.17 -0.52
N GLU A 658 -0.43 16.45 0.53
CA GLU A 658 -0.92 15.10 0.82
C GLU A 658 -1.72 15.09 2.13
N LEU A 659 -2.79 14.29 2.16
CA LEU A 659 -3.48 13.94 3.40
C LEU A 659 -4.08 12.53 3.31
N ARG A 660 -4.00 11.83 4.44
CA ARG A 660 -4.66 10.56 4.71
C ARG A 660 -6.07 10.75 5.25
N ILE A 661 -7.05 10.02 4.72
CA ILE A 661 -8.43 9.98 5.24
C ILE A 661 -8.83 8.54 5.54
N GLU A 662 -9.56 8.32 6.64
CA GLU A 662 -10.04 7.00 7.06
C GLU A 662 -11.57 6.91 6.95
N PRO A 663 -12.13 6.72 5.74
CA PRO A 663 -13.56 6.59 5.58
C PRO A 663 -14.01 5.19 5.98
N GLN A 664 -15.06 5.10 6.79
CA GLN A 664 -15.57 3.82 7.28
C GLN A 664 -16.79 3.34 6.49
N GLN A 665 -16.88 2.02 6.34
CA GLN A 665 -18.05 1.35 5.78
C GLN A 665 -19.06 1.06 6.90
N THR A 666 -20.28 1.60 6.78
CA THR A 666 -21.37 1.24 7.70
C THR A 666 -21.98 -0.10 7.32
N ARG A 667 -22.36 -0.92 8.33
CA ARG A 667 -23.29 -2.03 8.10
C ARG A 667 -24.66 -1.45 7.70
N VAL A 668 -25.16 -1.86 6.54
CA VAL A 668 -26.51 -1.50 6.06
C VAL A 668 -27.56 -2.29 6.83
N LEU A 669 -28.17 -1.68 7.84
CA LEU A 669 -29.55 -1.99 8.21
C LEU A 669 -30.45 -1.13 7.31
N HIS A 670 -30.86 -1.71 6.17
CA HIS A 670 -31.80 -1.18 5.16
C HIS A 670 -31.25 -0.14 4.15
N HIS A 671 -31.15 -0.57 2.88
CA HIS A 671 -31.09 0.17 1.60
C HIS A 671 -30.26 1.48 1.44
N ARG A 672 -29.41 1.87 2.39
CA ARG A 672 -28.47 2.98 2.22
C ARG A 672 -27.13 2.62 2.86
N SER A 673 -26.12 2.29 2.04
CA SER A 673 -24.72 2.33 2.49
C SER A 673 -24.43 3.77 2.90
N GLN A 674 -24.14 3.98 4.18
CA GLN A 674 -23.73 5.26 4.74
C GLN A 674 -22.20 5.23 4.88
N CYS A 675 -21.53 6.35 4.68
CA CYS A 675 -20.08 6.46 4.91
C CYS A 675 -19.92 7.46 6.04
N GLN A 676 -19.09 7.11 7.02
CA GLN A 676 -18.73 8.03 8.09
C GLN A 676 -17.24 8.31 7.97
N ALA A 677 -16.88 9.58 7.85
CA ALA A 677 -15.48 10.01 7.83
C ALA A 677 -14.97 10.07 9.27
N PHE A 678 -13.81 9.48 9.52
CA PHE A 678 -13.02 9.71 10.71
C PHE A 678 -11.64 10.17 10.25
N GLU A 679 -11.00 11.05 11.03
CA GLU A 679 -9.65 11.51 10.74
C GLU A 679 -8.73 11.34 11.95
N GLU A 680 -7.57 10.74 11.70
CA GLU A 680 -6.30 11.14 12.28
C GLU A 680 -5.52 11.95 11.24
N LEU A 681 -5.22 13.23 11.52
CA LEU A 681 -4.28 13.99 10.71
C LEU A 681 -2.90 13.36 10.89
N CYS A 682 -2.42 12.66 9.87
CA CYS A 682 -1.03 12.24 9.82
C CYS A 682 -0.40 12.83 8.58
N THR A 683 0.67 13.59 8.78
CA THR A 683 1.67 13.88 7.76
C THR A 683 2.23 12.56 7.21
N CYS A 684 2.13 12.34 5.89
CA CYS A 684 2.76 11.26 5.09
C CYS A 684 3.05 9.97 5.87
N LYS A 685 2.02 9.13 6.10
CA LYS A 685 2.20 7.78 6.64
C LYS A 685 2.46 6.79 5.51
N GLN A 686 3.52 6.01 5.71
CA GLN A 686 4.23 5.33 4.65
C GLN A 686 3.66 3.95 4.36
N SER A 687 2.59 3.89 3.58
CA SER A 687 2.12 2.61 3.04
C SER A 687 2.47 2.39 1.57
N HIS A 688 2.90 3.43 0.86
CA HIS A 688 3.30 3.29 -0.53
C HIS A 688 4.48 4.18 -0.89
N ARG A 689 5.61 3.52 -1.18
CA ARG A 689 6.80 4.13 -1.81
C ARG A 689 6.63 4.33 -3.31
N LEU A 690 5.40 4.65 -3.68
CA LEU A 690 5.07 5.14 -4.99
C LEU A 690 5.66 6.56 -5.02
N SER A 691 6.25 6.96 -6.13
CA SER A 691 7.03 8.18 -6.36
C SER A 691 6.41 9.51 -5.89
N ILE A 692 5.19 9.48 -5.37
CA ILE A 692 4.37 10.61 -4.96
C ILE A 692 4.93 11.36 -3.76
N GLY A 693 5.66 10.68 -2.87
CA GLY A 693 6.47 11.37 -1.87
C GLY A 693 7.46 12.37 -2.49
N LEU A 694 7.97 12.14 -3.72
CA LEU A 694 8.77 13.12 -4.49
C LEU A 694 7.92 14.27 -5.04
N HIS A 695 6.69 13.97 -5.46
CA HIS A 695 5.78 14.92 -6.10
C HIS A 695 5.12 15.89 -5.12
N CYS A 696 4.75 15.45 -3.92
CA CYS A 696 4.18 16.29 -2.85
C CYS A 696 5.05 17.52 -2.55
N ARG A 697 6.36 17.45 -2.79
CA ARG A 697 7.35 18.50 -2.49
C ARG A 697 7.38 19.63 -3.52
N GLN A 698 7.09 19.31 -4.78
CA GLN A 698 6.98 20.32 -5.83
C GLN A 698 5.57 20.92 -5.82
N ILE A 699 4.57 20.14 -5.41
CA ILE A 699 3.19 20.62 -5.19
C ILE A 699 3.14 21.71 -4.12
N VAL A 700 3.83 21.54 -2.98
CA VAL A 700 3.88 22.59 -1.94
C VAL A 700 4.60 23.87 -2.39
N LEU A 701 5.36 23.82 -3.49
CA LEU A 701 5.96 24.98 -4.16
C LEU A 701 5.05 25.61 -5.23
N GLY A 702 3.88 25.02 -5.49
CA GLY A 702 2.91 25.49 -6.47
C GLY A 702 3.04 24.86 -7.86
N GLU A 703 3.77 23.75 -8.00
CA GLU A 703 3.79 22.99 -9.26
C GLU A 703 2.51 22.16 -9.45
N SER A 704 2.13 21.95 -10.71
CA SER A 704 0.97 21.12 -11.06
C SER A 704 1.36 19.65 -11.15
N LEU A 705 0.53 18.76 -10.59
CA LEU A 705 0.66 17.31 -10.72
C LEU A 705 0.84 16.86 -12.17
N VAL A 706 0.18 17.54 -13.12
CA VAL A 706 0.23 17.22 -14.55
C VAL A 706 1.65 17.39 -15.12
N LYS A 707 2.35 18.45 -14.69
CA LYS A 707 3.71 18.78 -15.17
C LYS A 707 4.78 17.88 -14.56
N LEU A 708 4.49 17.34 -13.37
CA LEU A 708 5.39 16.44 -12.68
C LEU A 708 5.45 15.10 -13.42
N ARG A 709 6.65 14.55 -13.56
CA ARG A 709 6.86 13.24 -14.19
C ARG A 709 6.94 12.15 -13.14
N ASN A 710 6.29 11.02 -13.38
CA ASN A 710 6.47 9.84 -12.56
C ASN A 710 7.93 9.36 -12.65
N SER A 711 8.67 9.41 -11.54
CA SER A 711 10.09 9.03 -11.53
C SER A 711 10.32 7.53 -11.76
N VAL A 712 9.30 6.69 -11.56
CA VAL A 712 9.41 5.24 -11.76
C VAL A 712 9.34 4.86 -13.24
N THR A 713 8.43 5.47 -14.01
CA THR A 713 8.31 5.22 -15.46
C THR A 713 9.17 6.17 -16.30
N GLY A 714 9.47 7.36 -15.78
CA GLY A 714 10.20 8.43 -16.44
C GLY A 714 9.42 9.13 -17.58
N LYS A 715 8.27 8.60 -18.00
CA LYS A 715 7.50 9.09 -19.15
C LYS A 715 6.12 9.63 -18.75
N THR A 716 5.42 8.93 -17.87
CA THR A 716 4.04 9.27 -17.49
C THR A 716 3.99 10.48 -16.55
N THR A 717 2.82 11.11 -16.45
CA THR A 717 2.58 12.18 -15.47
C THR A 717 2.55 11.61 -14.05
N ALA A 718 2.77 12.45 -13.03
CA ALA A 718 2.50 12.13 -11.63
C ALA A 718 1.01 12.25 -11.27
N CYS A 719 0.19 12.83 -12.15
CA CYS A 719 -1.25 12.98 -11.95
C CYS A 719 -2.02 11.69 -12.29
N PHE A 720 -1.71 10.56 -11.64
CA PHE A 720 -2.36 9.28 -11.89
C PHE A 720 -2.62 8.53 -10.57
N GLU A 721 -3.49 7.53 -10.60
CA GLU A 721 -3.71 6.62 -9.47
C GLU A 721 -2.96 5.30 -9.73
N PRO A 722 -2.00 4.93 -8.87
CA PRO A 722 -1.24 3.70 -9.06
C PRO A 722 -2.09 2.44 -9.16
N SER A 723 -1.65 1.51 -10.01
CA SER A 723 -2.17 0.16 -10.11
C SER A 723 -1.11 -0.83 -9.63
N LEU A 724 -1.49 -1.70 -8.71
CA LEU A 724 -0.64 -2.72 -8.14
C LEU A 724 -0.99 -4.06 -8.78
N ASP A 725 0.01 -4.87 -9.15
CA ASP A 725 -0.13 -6.27 -9.57
C ASP A 725 0.48 -7.24 -8.54
N TYR A 726 0.49 -6.79 -7.28
CA TYR A 726 0.96 -7.45 -6.08
C TYR A 726 0.13 -6.99 -4.87
N CYS A 727 0.21 -7.74 -3.77
CA CYS A 727 -0.38 -7.43 -2.48
C CYS A 727 0.74 -7.10 -1.47
N VAL A 728 0.54 -6.03 -0.73
CA VAL A 728 1.42 -5.60 0.35
C VAL A 728 0.76 -5.93 1.69
N VAL A 729 1.54 -6.40 2.66
CA VAL A 729 1.09 -6.65 4.04
C VAL A 729 2.03 -5.93 5.01
N LYS A 730 1.51 -4.97 5.76
CA LYS A 730 2.22 -4.28 6.84
C LYS A 730 1.89 -4.93 8.18
N ILE A 731 2.92 -5.17 9.01
CA ILE A 731 2.75 -5.66 10.38
C ILE A 731 3.57 -4.77 11.34
N PRO A 732 2.96 -4.31 12.45
CA PRO A 732 3.69 -3.56 13.48
C PRO A 732 4.68 -4.45 14.24
N ARG A 733 5.71 -3.81 14.81
CA ARG A 733 6.67 -4.41 15.73
C ARG A 733 6.39 -3.95 17.15
N TRP A 734 6.32 -4.90 18.08
CA TRP A 734 6.15 -4.65 19.52
C TRP A 734 7.34 -5.16 20.33
N ASP A 735 7.68 -4.41 21.38
CA ASP A 735 8.69 -4.78 22.38
C ASP A 735 8.09 -4.86 23.80
N LEU A 736 6.77 -5.13 23.90
CA LEU A 736 6.00 -5.11 25.15
C LEU A 736 6.56 -6.04 26.25
N SER A 737 7.21 -7.14 25.87
CA SER A 737 7.85 -8.06 26.82
C SER A 737 8.99 -7.43 27.63
N LYS A 738 9.57 -6.32 27.19
CA LYS A 738 10.58 -5.55 27.94
C LYS A 738 9.97 -4.79 29.14
N PHE A 739 8.65 -4.63 29.18
CA PHE A 739 7.95 -3.82 30.18
C PHE A 739 7.04 -4.65 31.09
N ALA A 740 7.55 -5.10 32.25
CA ALA A 740 6.83 -6.01 33.14
C ALA A 740 5.50 -5.47 33.70
N ARG A 741 5.32 -4.15 33.77
CA ARG A 741 4.12 -3.49 34.35
C ARG A 741 3.19 -2.88 33.28
N VAL A 742 3.48 -3.08 32.00
CA VAL A 742 2.66 -2.56 30.91
C VAL A 742 1.64 -3.61 30.49
N ASN A 743 0.43 -3.15 30.16
CA ASN A 743 -0.61 -4.01 29.63
C ASN A 743 -0.30 -4.38 28.16
N ASN A 744 -0.26 -5.68 27.85
CA ASN A 744 0.04 -6.19 26.51
C ASN A 744 -1.15 -6.13 25.54
N ARG A 745 -2.33 -5.71 26.01
CA ARG A 745 -3.49 -5.50 25.15
C ARG A 745 -3.25 -4.32 24.22
N ILE A 746 -3.58 -4.49 22.94
CA ILE A 746 -3.55 -3.44 21.92
C ILE A 746 -4.96 -2.88 21.74
N GLY A 747 -5.08 -1.66 21.23
CA GLY A 747 -6.35 -0.95 21.13
C GLY A 747 -6.15 0.38 20.40
N SER A 748 -6.94 1.40 20.74
CA SER A 748 -6.92 2.68 20.03
C SER A 748 -5.68 3.54 20.27
N SER A 749 -4.77 3.16 21.17
CA SER A 749 -3.52 3.89 21.45
C SER A 749 -2.32 3.04 21.09
N MET A 750 -1.40 3.61 20.30
CA MET A 750 -0.21 2.92 19.80
C MET A 750 0.77 2.55 20.92
N LYS A 751 1.39 1.39 20.75
CA LYS A 751 2.46 0.81 21.59
C LYS A 751 3.57 0.13 20.77
N SER A 752 3.35 -0.04 19.48
CA SER A 752 4.34 -0.49 18.50
C SER A 752 5.50 0.50 18.40
N VAL A 753 6.68 -0.04 18.13
CA VAL A 753 7.97 0.69 18.11
C VAL A 753 8.60 0.76 16.73
N GLY A 754 7.93 0.20 15.72
CA GLY A 754 8.37 0.14 14.33
C GLY A 754 7.42 -0.75 13.52
N GLU A 755 7.73 -0.96 12.26
CA GLU A 755 6.91 -1.78 11.36
C GLU A 755 7.71 -2.41 10.23
N VAL A 756 7.09 -3.39 9.57
CA VAL A 756 7.63 -4.08 8.39
C VAL A 756 6.60 -4.19 7.31
N MET A 757 7.06 -4.39 6.07
CA MET A 757 6.19 -4.51 4.90
C MET A 757 6.61 -5.71 4.04
N GLY A 758 5.76 -6.73 3.96
CA GLY A 758 5.95 -7.89 3.09
C GLY A 758 5.23 -7.72 1.76
N ILE A 759 5.91 -7.98 0.65
CA ILE A 759 5.35 -7.88 -0.71
C ILE A 759 5.31 -9.29 -1.34
N GLY A 760 4.14 -9.66 -1.86
CA GLY A 760 3.92 -10.91 -2.59
C GLY A 760 2.82 -10.77 -3.63
N ARG A 761 2.69 -11.73 -4.54
CA ARG A 761 1.55 -11.77 -5.49
C ARG A 761 0.37 -12.60 -4.97
N SER A 762 0.48 -13.07 -3.72
CA SER A 762 -0.63 -13.61 -2.93
C SER A 762 -0.63 -12.97 -1.54
N PHE A 763 -1.79 -12.94 -0.89
CA PHE A 763 -1.91 -12.46 0.49
C PHE A 763 -1.06 -13.32 1.43
N GLU A 764 -1.07 -14.64 1.24
CA GLU A 764 -0.30 -15.58 2.04
C GLU A 764 1.21 -15.34 1.94
N GLU A 765 1.71 -15.10 0.73
CA GLU A 765 3.12 -14.76 0.50
C GLU A 765 3.50 -13.47 1.25
N GLY A 766 2.70 -12.41 1.08
CA GLY A 766 2.92 -11.14 1.78
C GLY A 766 2.87 -11.28 3.31
N LEU A 767 1.86 -11.98 3.85
CA LEU A 767 1.65 -12.17 5.29
C LEU A 767 2.80 -12.96 5.93
N GLN A 768 3.19 -14.09 5.33
CA GLN A 768 4.25 -14.93 5.90
C GLN A 768 5.61 -14.23 5.88
N LYS A 769 5.91 -13.47 4.81
CA LYS A 769 7.11 -12.64 4.75
C LYS A 769 7.10 -11.57 5.82
N ALA A 770 6.03 -10.79 5.91
CA ALA A 770 5.91 -9.73 6.91
C ALA A 770 6.08 -10.29 8.34
N LEU A 771 5.48 -11.44 8.66
CA LEU A 771 5.63 -12.07 9.98
C LEU A 771 7.07 -12.45 10.32
N ARG A 772 7.85 -12.93 9.34
CA ARG A 772 9.29 -13.20 9.49
C ARG A 772 10.11 -11.91 9.66
N MET A 773 9.75 -10.85 8.95
CA MET A 773 10.42 -9.55 9.04
C MET A 773 10.25 -8.89 10.41
N VAL A 774 9.12 -9.11 11.11
CA VAL A 774 8.86 -8.51 12.44
C VAL A 774 9.86 -8.98 13.49
N ASN A 775 10.33 -10.22 13.41
CA ASN A 775 11.21 -10.78 14.43
C ASN A 775 11.97 -12.00 13.90
N ASP A 776 13.28 -12.04 14.12
CA ASP A 776 14.15 -13.17 13.76
C ASP A 776 13.66 -14.52 14.33
N SER A 777 12.90 -14.52 15.45
CA SER A 777 12.33 -15.74 16.04
C SER A 777 11.03 -16.22 15.38
N ASN A 778 10.38 -15.39 14.56
CA ASN A 778 9.14 -15.73 13.89
C ASN A 778 9.44 -16.49 12.60
N GLU A 779 8.87 -17.68 12.47
CA GLU A 779 9.05 -18.49 11.26
C GLU A 779 8.03 -18.15 10.16
N GLY A 780 7.05 -17.27 10.40
CA GLY A 780 5.90 -17.00 9.52
C GLY A 780 4.58 -17.18 10.27
N PHE A 781 3.49 -17.55 9.59
CA PHE A 781 2.19 -17.88 10.21
C PHE A 781 2.20 -19.31 10.81
N SER A 782 3.16 -19.55 11.70
CA SER A 782 3.45 -20.86 12.29
C SER A 782 2.50 -21.20 13.44
N PRO A 783 1.93 -22.41 13.49
CA PRO A 783 1.05 -22.85 14.59
C PRO A 783 1.82 -23.22 15.87
N PHE A 784 3.15 -23.26 15.81
CA PHE A 784 4.01 -23.72 16.91
C PHE A 784 4.55 -22.59 17.78
N THR A 785 4.38 -21.34 17.35
CA THR A 785 4.87 -20.15 18.09
C THR A 785 4.04 -19.89 19.35
N PHE A 786 2.71 -20.05 19.27
CA PHE A 786 1.82 -19.90 20.42
C PHE A 786 1.68 -21.24 21.17
N LYS A 787 2.34 -21.33 22.33
CA LYS A 787 2.57 -22.62 23.02
C LYS A 787 1.39 -23.12 23.85
N ARG A 788 0.58 -22.22 24.42
CA ARG A 788 -0.55 -22.60 25.28
C ARG A 788 -1.84 -22.76 24.46
N PRO A 789 -2.84 -23.54 24.94
CA PRO A 789 -4.18 -23.53 24.37
C PRO A 789 -4.74 -22.11 24.25
N THR A 790 -5.48 -21.85 23.18
CA THR A 790 -6.14 -20.55 23.02
C THR A 790 -7.40 -20.49 23.88
N VAL A 791 -7.76 -19.28 24.25
CA VAL A 791 -9.02 -18.97 24.96
C VAL A 791 -9.71 -17.83 24.24
N GLU A 792 -11.02 -17.68 24.45
CA GLU A 792 -11.83 -16.61 23.84
C GLU A 792 -11.24 -15.19 24.03
N ASP A 793 -10.64 -14.92 25.20
CA ASP A 793 -10.00 -13.63 25.51
C ASP A 793 -8.87 -13.26 24.54
N ASP A 794 -8.17 -14.27 23.97
CA ASP A 794 -7.08 -14.06 23.01
C ASP A 794 -7.55 -13.38 21.71
N PHE A 795 -8.85 -13.51 21.41
CA PHE A 795 -9.47 -13.01 20.17
C PHE A 795 -10.27 -11.73 20.39
N ILE A 796 -11.00 -11.63 21.52
CA ILE A 796 -11.83 -10.47 21.88
C ILE A 796 -11.00 -9.28 22.37
N HIS A 797 -9.97 -9.55 23.18
CA HIS A 797 -9.07 -8.55 23.75
C HIS A 797 -7.68 -8.69 23.13
N PRO A 798 -7.48 -8.11 21.93
CA PRO A 798 -6.30 -8.35 21.11
C PRO A 798 -5.02 -7.98 21.87
N THR A 799 -3.96 -8.75 21.61
CA THR A 799 -2.59 -8.50 22.10
C THR A 799 -1.63 -8.56 20.91
N ASP A 800 -0.36 -8.28 21.14
CA ASP A 800 0.75 -8.47 20.19
C ASP A 800 0.86 -9.91 19.65
N LYS A 801 0.14 -10.88 20.24
CA LYS A 801 0.17 -12.30 19.89
C LYS A 801 -1.09 -12.84 19.21
N ARG A 802 -2.04 -11.96 18.85
CA ARG A 802 -3.35 -12.35 18.29
C ARG A 802 -3.22 -13.22 17.03
N ILE A 803 -2.34 -12.84 16.11
CA ILE A 803 -2.11 -13.55 14.85
C ILE A 803 -1.53 -14.96 15.11
N GLN A 804 -0.61 -15.09 16.07
CA GLN A 804 -0.06 -16.40 16.46
C GLN A 804 -1.07 -17.26 17.22
N ALA A 805 -2.01 -16.65 17.96
CA ALA A 805 -3.14 -17.38 18.55
C ALA A 805 -4.07 -17.92 17.44
N LEU A 806 -4.35 -17.12 16.41
CA LEU A 806 -5.15 -17.56 15.25
C LEU A 806 -4.51 -18.75 14.53
N SER A 807 -3.20 -18.70 14.23
CA SER A 807 -2.51 -19.80 13.54
C SER A 807 -2.64 -21.13 14.30
N ARG A 808 -2.48 -21.09 15.63
CA ARG A 808 -2.66 -22.25 16.49
C ARG A 808 -4.10 -22.74 16.49
N ALA A 809 -5.06 -21.84 16.70
CA ALA A 809 -6.48 -22.20 16.81
C ALA A 809 -6.99 -22.87 15.53
N LEU A 810 -6.61 -22.34 14.36
CA LEU A 810 -6.91 -22.92 13.06
C LEU A 810 -6.23 -24.29 12.88
N TYR A 811 -4.97 -24.43 13.28
CA TYR A 811 -4.23 -25.69 13.13
C TYR A 811 -4.81 -26.81 13.99
N LYS A 812 -5.13 -26.51 15.25
CA LYS A 812 -5.72 -27.46 16.21
C LYS A 812 -7.24 -27.64 16.03
N ASN A 813 -7.85 -26.92 15.09
CA ASN A 813 -9.31 -26.88 14.89
C ASN A 813 -10.05 -26.58 16.22
N GLU A 814 -9.52 -25.65 17.03
CA GLU A 814 -10.07 -25.31 18.35
C GLU A 814 -11.45 -24.61 18.21
N TYR A 815 -11.67 -23.87 17.11
CA TYR A 815 -12.90 -23.11 16.83
C TYR A 815 -13.25 -23.11 15.34
N THR A 816 -14.51 -22.77 15.00
CA THR A 816 -14.92 -22.53 13.62
C THR A 816 -14.52 -21.14 13.14
N LEU A 817 -14.44 -20.94 11.81
CA LEU A 817 -14.18 -19.62 11.23
C LEU A 817 -15.26 -18.60 11.61
N GLU A 818 -16.52 -19.02 11.70
CA GLU A 818 -17.63 -18.18 12.18
C GLU A 818 -17.39 -17.67 13.60
N GLN A 819 -16.94 -18.54 14.52
CA GLN A 819 -16.64 -18.14 15.90
C GLN A 819 -15.47 -17.16 15.94
N LEU A 820 -14.40 -17.44 15.18
CA LEU A 820 -13.25 -16.55 15.09
C LEU A 820 -13.65 -15.18 14.49
N TYR A 821 -14.49 -15.15 13.44
CA TYR A 821 -15.04 -13.92 12.89
C TYR A 821 -15.86 -13.15 13.94
N GLU A 822 -16.73 -13.83 14.69
CA GLU A 822 -17.58 -13.15 15.68
C GLU A 822 -16.76 -12.50 16.81
N TRP A 823 -15.70 -13.16 17.28
CA TRP A 823 -14.82 -12.61 18.31
C TRP A 823 -13.84 -11.58 17.80
N THR A 824 -13.29 -11.80 16.60
CA THR A 824 -12.22 -10.95 16.10
C THR A 824 -12.69 -9.79 15.25
N LYS A 825 -13.82 -9.96 14.57
CA LYS A 825 -14.32 -9.15 13.44
C LYS A 825 -13.34 -8.99 12.26
N ILE A 826 -12.29 -9.81 12.20
CA ILE A 826 -11.43 -9.95 11.02
C ILE A 826 -12.28 -10.57 9.91
N ASP A 827 -12.34 -9.94 8.73
CA ASP A 827 -13.15 -10.40 7.60
C ASP A 827 -12.85 -11.87 7.25
N LYS A 828 -13.89 -12.65 6.93
CA LYS A 828 -13.75 -14.09 6.72
C LYS A 828 -12.82 -14.42 5.57
N TRP A 829 -12.71 -13.55 4.55
CA TRP A 829 -11.78 -13.76 3.45
C TRP A 829 -10.34 -13.91 3.96
N PHE A 830 -9.87 -13.02 4.86
CA PHE A 830 -8.55 -13.15 5.46
C PHE A 830 -8.40 -14.42 6.29
N LEU A 831 -9.44 -14.81 7.03
CA LEU A 831 -9.43 -16.05 7.82
C LEU A 831 -9.33 -17.30 6.94
N TYR A 832 -10.00 -17.34 5.78
CA TYR A 832 -9.84 -18.42 4.79
C TYR A 832 -8.41 -18.47 4.25
N ARG A 833 -7.82 -17.33 3.87
CA ARG A 833 -6.42 -17.32 3.40
C ARG A 833 -5.44 -17.79 4.48
N MET A 834 -5.66 -17.41 5.74
CA MET A 834 -4.89 -17.93 6.89
C MET A 834 -5.09 -19.44 7.08
N GLN A 835 -6.30 -19.95 6.88
CA GLN A 835 -6.60 -21.38 6.92
C GLN A 835 -5.85 -22.14 5.81
N ASN A 836 -5.73 -21.60 4.60
CA ASN A 836 -4.99 -22.22 3.48
C ASN A 836 -3.51 -22.46 3.82
N ILE A 837 -2.88 -21.52 4.55
CA ILE A 837 -1.51 -21.71 5.07
C ILE A 837 -1.47 -22.90 6.04
N ILE A 838 -2.43 -22.98 6.96
CA ILE A 838 -2.52 -24.06 7.95
C ILE A 838 -2.79 -25.42 7.30
N GLU A 839 -3.61 -25.47 6.26
CA GLU A 839 -3.85 -26.69 5.49
C GLU A 839 -2.57 -27.15 4.79
N THR A 840 -1.77 -26.22 4.26
CA THR A 840 -0.46 -26.53 3.68
C THR A 840 0.51 -27.10 4.71
N TYR A 841 0.54 -26.57 5.94
CA TYR A 841 1.28 -27.17 7.04
C TYR A 841 0.89 -28.64 7.27
N LYS A 842 -0.42 -28.91 7.36
CA LYS A 842 -0.95 -30.27 7.53
C LYS A 842 -0.62 -31.19 6.36
N LYS A 843 -0.61 -30.68 5.12
CA LYS A 843 -0.17 -31.43 3.93
C LYS A 843 1.31 -31.80 4.03
N LEU A 844 2.17 -30.82 4.33
CA LEU A 844 3.63 -30.99 4.41
C LEU A 844 4.05 -32.05 5.44
N GLU A 845 3.37 -32.11 6.59
CA GLU A 845 3.64 -33.10 7.65
C GLU A 845 3.50 -34.57 7.21
N ASN A 846 2.84 -34.84 6.07
CA ASN A 846 2.72 -36.20 5.53
C ASN A 846 3.89 -36.60 4.62
N TYR A 847 4.85 -35.71 4.40
CA TYR A 847 5.98 -35.94 3.51
C TYR A 847 7.31 -35.91 4.26
N SER A 848 8.29 -36.56 3.65
CA SER A 848 9.70 -36.42 3.99
C SER A 848 10.41 -35.73 2.82
N ILE A 849 11.67 -35.35 3.00
CA ILE A 849 12.46 -34.77 1.90
C ILE A 849 12.51 -35.65 0.63
N ALA A 850 12.45 -36.98 0.78
CA ALA A 850 12.51 -37.91 -0.34
C ALA A 850 11.15 -38.08 -1.04
N THR A 851 10.04 -37.82 -0.35
CA THR A 851 8.69 -38.08 -0.84
C THR A 851 7.92 -36.81 -1.20
N LEU A 852 8.43 -35.62 -0.86
CA LEU A 852 7.78 -34.33 -1.13
C LEU A 852 7.63 -34.08 -2.65
N PRO A 853 6.39 -34.02 -3.19
CA PRO A 853 6.18 -33.76 -4.60
C PRO A 853 6.60 -32.34 -5.00
N VAL A 854 7.08 -32.18 -6.25
CA VAL A 854 7.50 -30.87 -6.79
C VAL A 854 6.36 -29.85 -6.75
N GLY A 855 5.14 -30.27 -7.11
CA GLY A 855 3.95 -29.41 -7.07
C GLY A 855 3.63 -28.91 -5.66
N GLN A 856 3.72 -29.77 -4.66
CA GLN A 856 3.49 -29.40 -3.25
C GLN A 856 4.59 -28.48 -2.70
N LEU A 857 5.85 -28.72 -3.09
CA LEU A 857 6.95 -27.82 -2.77
C LEU A 857 6.74 -26.43 -3.40
N LEU A 858 6.35 -26.37 -4.68
CA LEU A 858 6.06 -25.12 -5.37
C LEU A 858 4.87 -24.38 -4.74
N GLU A 859 3.75 -25.07 -4.47
CA GLU A 859 2.56 -24.54 -3.79
C GLU A 859 2.95 -23.91 -2.45
N ALA A 860 3.73 -24.61 -1.62
CA ALA A 860 4.21 -24.07 -0.35
C ALA A 860 5.04 -22.79 -0.53
N LYS A 861 5.96 -22.74 -1.50
CA LYS A 861 6.75 -21.53 -1.77
C LYS A 861 5.90 -20.37 -2.30
N GLN A 862 4.91 -20.65 -3.16
CA GLN A 862 3.96 -19.69 -3.69
C GLN A 862 3.03 -19.08 -2.63
N LEU A 863 2.78 -19.83 -1.54
CA LEU A 863 2.08 -19.36 -0.34
C LEU A 863 3.00 -18.68 0.68
N GLY A 864 4.30 -18.55 0.39
CA GLY A 864 5.26 -17.83 1.23
C GLY A 864 5.97 -18.65 2.30
N PHE A 865 5.92 -19.98 2.26
CA PHE A 865 6.68 -20.81 3.21
C PHE A 865 8.18 -20.66 2.99
N SER A 866 8.94 -20.42 4.05
CA SER A 866 10.41 -20.46 4.02
C SER A 866 10.94 -21.89 3.93
N ASP A 867 12.16 -22.04 3.44
CA ASP A 867 12.87 -23.31 3.39
C ASP A 867 13.01 -23.89 4.82
N ALA A 868 13.14 -23.04 5.85
CA ALA A 868 13.17 -23.42 7.26
C ALA A 868 11.81 -23.96 7.77
N GLN A 869 10.68 -23.33 7.41
CA GLN A 869 9.34 -23.82 7.77
C GLN A 869 9.09 -25.20 7.18
N ILE A 870 9.39 -25.37 5.89
CA ILE A 870 9.22 -26.64 5.18
C ILE A 870 10.11 -27.71 5.82
N ALA A 871 11.39 -27.38 6.07
CA ALA A 871 12.33 -28.29 6.71
C ALA A 871 11.81 -28.80 8.05
N LYS A 872 11.25 -27.93 8.88
CA LYS A 872 10.67 -28.31 10.17
C LYS A 872 9.45 -29.23 10.04
N SER A 873 8.58 -28.97 9.07
CA SER A 873 7.38 -29.79 8.82
C SER A 873 7.70 -31.19 8.29
N ILE A 874 8.80 -31.36 7.56
CA ILE A 874 9.21 -32.65 6.97
C ILE A 874 10.40 -33.32 7.70
N GLU A 875 10.73 -32.83 8.90
CA GLU A 875 11.85 -33.31 9.73
C GLU A 875 13.22 -33.33 9.01
N SER A 876 13.56 -32.21 8.36
CA SER A 876 14.79 -31.99 7.60
C SER A 876 15.52 -30.70 8.04
N THR A 877 16.53 -30.29 7.26
CA THR A 877 17.31 -29.05 7.47
C THR A 877 17.04 -28.06 6.34
N GLU A 878 17.07 -26.76 6.63
CA GLU A 878 16.89 -25.67 5.65
C GLU A 878 17.77 -25.86 4.40
N GLY A 879 19.06 -26.17 4.58
CA GLY A 879 19.99 -26.38 3.46
C GLY A 879 19.57 -27.49 2.50
N LYS A 880 19.11 -28.64 3.01
CA LYS A 880 18.65 -29.75 2.17
C LYS A 880 17.35 -29.41 1.42
N VAL A 881 16.44 -28.66 2.04
CA VAL A 881 15.22 -28.18 1.36
C VAL A 881 15.57 -27.20 0.24
N ARG A 882 16.51 -26.28 0.49
CA ARG A 882 17.05 -25.37 -0.53
C ARG A 882 17.66 -26.14 -1.71
N GLU A 883 18.50 -27.14 -1.43
CA GLU A 883 19.11 -28.01 -2.46
C GLU A 883 18.05 -28.74 -3.29
N LEU A 884 17.06 -29.37 -2.64
CA LEU A 884 15.94 -30.02 -3.32
C LEU A 884 15.20 -29.03 -4.22
N ARG A 885 14.83 -27.87 -3.67
CA ARG A 885 14.11 -26.80 -4.38
C ARG A 885 14.89 -26.34 -5.62
N LYS A 886 16.20 -26.05 -5.49
CA LYS A 886 17.07 -25.68 -6.61
C LYS A 886 17.21 -26.80 -7.64
N SER A 887 17.34 -28.06 -7.21
CA SER A 887 17.46 -29.22 -8.11
C SER A 887 16.22 -29.45 -8.98
N LYS A 888 15.06 -28.97 -8.52
CA LYS A 888 13.79 -29.01 -9.25
C LYS A 888 13.48 -27.74 -10.03
N GLY A 889 14.41 -26.78 -10.08
CA GLY A 889 14.24 -25.51 -10.79
C GLY A 889 13.30 -24.52 -10.10
N ILE A 890 12.88 -24.76 -8.85
CA ILE A 890 12.01 -23.85 -8.11
C ILE A 890 12.87 -22.70 -7.55
N LYS A 891 12.78 -21.52 -8.14
CA LYS A 891 13.51 -20.32 -7.70
C LYS A 891 12.55 -19.13 -7.67
N PRO A 892 12.76 -18.15 -6.77
CA PRO A 892 11.97 -16.93 -6.82
C PRO A 892 12.37 -16.09 -8.02
N PHE A 893 11.43 -15.28 -8.51
CA PHE A 893 11.63 -14.30 -9.55
C PHE A 893 11.66 -12.88 -8.97
N VAL A 894 12.61 -12.08 -9.45
CA VAL A 894 12.68 -10.63 -9.22
C VAL A 894 11.62 -9.92 -10.05
N LYS A 895 10.71 -9.19 -9.41
CA LYS A 895 9.69 -8.35 -10.05
C LYS A 895 9.90 -6.88 -9.68
N GLN A 896 9.54 -5.98 -10.60
CA GLN A 896 9.61 -4.53 -10.40
C GLN A 896 8.31 -3.99 -9.82
N ILE A 897 8.44 -3.00 -8.93
CA ILE A 897 7.36 -2.12 -8.50
C ILE A 897 7.36 -0.92 -9.46
N ASP A 898 6.45 -0.93 -10.44
CA ASP A 898 6.42 0.04 -11.53
C ASP A 898 5.32 1.10 -11.42
N THR A 899 4.45 1.01 -10.41
CA THR A 899 3.29 1.87 -10.13
C THR A 899 2.09 1.74 -11.09
N VAL A 900 2.21 0.96 -12.17
CA VAL A 900 1.22 0.93 -13.27
C VAL A 900 0.88 -0.49 -13.73
N ALA A 901 1.17 -1.51 -12.92
CA ALA A 901 0.92 -2.92 -13.21
C ALA A 901 1.41 -3.34 -14.61
N ALA A 902 2.66 -2.97 -14.94
CA ALA A 902 3.34 -3.20 -16.21
C ALA A 902 2.80 -2.48 -17.46
N GLU A 903 1.78 -1.61 -17.34
CA GLU A 903 1.24 -0.80 -18.46
C GLU A 903 2.35 0.01 -19.16
N TRP A 904 3.25 0.60 -18.37
CA TRP A 904 4.46 1.28 -18.84
C TRP A 904 5.71 0.62 -18.26
N PRO A 905 6.84 0.59 -18.99
CA PRO A 905 8.09 0.06 -18.46
C PRO A 905 8.64 0.98 -17.35
N ALA A 906 9.14 0.37 -16.27
CA ALA A 906 9.86 1.09 -15.23
C ALA A 906 11.33 1.32 -15.63
N VAL A 907 11.85 2.50 -15.30
CA VAL A 907 13.27 2.85 -15.43
C VAL A 907 14.05 2.68 -14.12
N THR A 908 13.33 2.48 -13.00
CA THR A 908 13.91 2.27 -11.67
C THR A 908 13.99 0.78 -11.33
N ASN A 909 14.89 0.44 -10.42
CA ASN A 909 15.04 -0.92 -9.89
C ASN A 909 14.54 -0.98 -8.45
N TYR A 910 13.24 -0.75 -8.27
CA TYR A 910 12.55 -1.03 -7.01
C TYR A 910 11.93 -2.43 -7.09
N LEU A 911 12.46 -3.38 -6.31
CA LEU A 911 12.34 -4.81 -6.57
C LEU A 911 11.82 -5.57 -5.35
N TYR A 912 11.13 -6.68 -5.60
CA TYR A 912 10.79 -7.71 -4.62
C TYR A 912 10.95 -9.11 -5.22
N LEU A 913 11.05 -10.12 -4.37
CA LEU A 913 11.09 -11.53 -4.79
C LEU A 913 9.70 -12.15 -4.74
N THR A 914 9.34 -13.01 -5.69
CA THR A 914 8.12 -13.82 -5.59
C THR A 914 8.28 -15.18 -6.26
N TYR A 915 7.65 -16.22 -5.71
CA TYR A 915 7.55 -17.53 -6.38
C TYR A 915 6.38 -17.60 -7.37
N ASN A 916 5.57 -16.55 -7.43
CA ASN A 916 4.39 -16.42 -8.27
C ASN A 916 4.72 -15.67 -9.57
N GLY A 917 5.73 -16.15 -10.31
CA GLY A 917 6.13 -15.55 -11.58
C GLY A 917 6.78 -16.57 -12.50
N ALA A 918 7.01 -16.18 -13.75
CA ALA A 918 7.65 -17.02 -14.77
C ALA A 918 9.00 -16.46 -15.28
N GLU A 919 9.25 -15.16 -15.08
CA GLU A 919 10.49 -14.49 -15.49
C GLU A 919 10.90 -13.35 -14.55
N HIS A 920 12.15 -12.93 -14.67
CA HIS A 920 12.68 -11.74 -14.00
C HIS A 920 12.35 -10.48 -14.80
N ASP A 921 12.02 -9.38 -14.11
CA ASP A 921 11.80 -8.08 -14.76
C ASP A 921 13.09 -7.30 -15.05
N VAL A 922 14.20 -7.72 -14.46
CA VAL A 922 15.51 -7.08 -14.63
C VAL A 922 16.53 -8.05 -15.20
N THR A 923 17.51 -7.52 -15.92
CA THR A 923 18.74 -8.24 -16.26
C THR A 923 19.71 -8.21 -15.07
N PHE A 924 20.65 -9.15 -14.95
CA PHE A 924 21.63 -9.18 -13.85
C PHE A 924 23.02 -8.79 -14.34
N GLU A 925 23.19 -7.49 -14.63
CA GLU A 925 24.39 -6.93 -15.26
C GLU A 925 25.41 -6.36 -14.26
N LEU A 926 25.04 -6.19 -12.98
CA LEU A 926 25.91 -5.58 -11.97
C LEU A 926 27.20 -6.39 -11.74
N LYS A 927 27.07 -7.71 -11.65
CA LYS A 927 28.17 -8.69 -11.49
C LYS A 927 29.22 -8.18 -10.50
N SER A 928 30.51 -8.31 -10.83
CA SER A 928 31.64 -7.93 -9.99
C SER A 928 31.81 -6.43 -9.74
N ASN A 929 30.93 -5.55 -10.25
CA ASN A 929 30.92 -4.12 -9.88
C ASN A 929 29.82 -3.79 -8.86
N GLY A 930 28.94 -4.74 -8.53
CA GLY A 930 27.89 -4.59 -7.52
C GLY A 930 28.41 -4.84 -6.09
N VAL A 931 27.90 -4.09 -5.12
CA VAL A 931 28.11 -4.33 -3.68
C VAL A 931 26.76 -4.37 -2.99
N VAL A 932 26.49 -5.46 -2.27
CA VAL A 932 25.28 -5.60 -1.47
C VAL A 932 25.48 -4.91 -0.12
N VAL A 933 24.51 -4.11 0.31
CA VAL A 933 24.44 -3.52 1.65
C VAL A 933 23.17 -4.02 2.30
N LEU A 934 23.31 -4.69 3.45
CA LEU A 934 22.17 -5.12 4.27
C LEU A 934 21.75 -3.96 5.17
N GLY A 935 20.47 -3.60 5.14
CA GLY A 935 19.93 -2.53 5.97
C GLY A 935 19.67 -2.96 7.42
N SER A 936 19.07 -2.05 8.19
CA SER A 936 18.82 -2.23 9.63
C SER A 936 17.73 -3.25 9.98
N GLY A 937 16.89 -3.62 9.03
CA GLY A 937 15.62 -4.28 9.32
C GLY A 937 14.69 -3.36 10.12
N VAL A 938 13.75 -3.96 10.84
CA VAL A 938 12.72 -3.26 11.62
C VAL A 938 13.30 -2.50 12.81
N TYR A 939 12.80 -1.28 13.03
CA TYR A 939 13.09 -0.52 14.24
C TYR A 939 12.53 -1.21 15.48
N ARG A 940 13.31 -1.19 16.56
CA ARG A 940 12.97 -1.74 17.87
C ARG A 940 13.79 -1.05 18.95
N ILE A 941 13.48 -1.29 20.23
CA ILE A 941 14.22 -0.65 21.32
C ILE A 941 15.69 -1.09 21.29
N GLY A 942 16.57 -0.10 21.12
CA GLY A 942 18.03 -0.23 20.93
C GLY A 942 18.50 -0.59 19.52
N SER A 943 17.62 -0.46 18.51
CA SER A 943 18.00 -0.44 17.09
C SER A 943 17.06 0.47 16.32
N SER A 944 17.48 1.71 16.08
CA SER A 944 16.67 2.78 15.47
C SER A 944 17.36 3.42 14.25
N VAL A 945 17.03 4.68 13.96
CA VAL A 945 17.44 5.45 12.77
C VAL A 945 18.95 5.59 12.57
N GLU A 946 19.76 5.43 13.62
CA GLU A 946 21.22 5.48 13.56
C GLU A 946 21.82 4.45 12.59
N PHE A 947 21.20 3.26 12.49
CA PHE A 947 21.63 2.22 11.56
C PHE A 947 21.23 2.57 10.12
N ASP A 948 20.08 3.22 9.93
CA ASP A 948 19.65 3.69 8.62
C ASP A 948 20.58 4.78 8.07
N ALA A 949 20.92 5.77 8.90
CA ALA A 949 21.88 6.81 8.55
C ALA A 949 23.26 6.23 8.17
N SER A 950 23.71 5.20 8.89
CA SER A 950 24.94 4.48 8.59
C SER A 950 24.88 3.74 7.24
N CYS A 951 23.77 3.06 6.95
CA CYS A 951 23.53 2.38 5.68
C CYS A 951 23.50 3.36 4.50
N VAL A 952 22.79 4.49 4.63
CA VAL A 952 22.74 5.54 3.61
C VAL A 952 24.12 6.16 3.37
N GLY A 953 24.88 6.41 4.43
CA GLY A 953 26.25 6.89 4.34
C GLY A 953 27.16 5.93 3.58
N CYS A 954 27.07 4.63 3.87
CA CYS A 954 27.81 3.57 3.17
C CYS A 954 27.48 3.54 1.67
N VAL A 955 26.20 3.55 1.31
CA VAL A 955 25.75 3.55 -0.10
C VAL A 955 26.28 4.77 -0.86
N LYS A 956 26.23 5.96 -0.26
CA LYS A 956 26.75 7.19 -0.87
C LYS A 956 28.25 7.11 -1.11
N GLU A 957 29.01 6.58 -0.17
CA GLU A 957 30.45 6.43 -0.31
C GLU A 957 30.83 5.37 -1.36
N LEU A 958 30.11 4.25 -1.42
CA LEU A 958 30.27 3.26 -2.49
C LEU A 958 30.02 3.86 -3.88
N LYS A 959 28.95 4.64 -4.03
CA LYS A 959 28.64 5.37 -5.26
C LYS A 959 29.75 6.37 -5.61
N ARG A 960 30.34 7.08 -4.63
CA ARG A 960 31.49 7.98 -4.83
C ARG A 960 32.73 7.25 -5.34
N GLN A 961 32.87 5.97 -5.00
CA GLN A 961 33.94 5.08 -5.47
C GLN A 961 33.59 4.34 -6.78
N ASN A 962 32.47 4.71 -7.45
CA ASN A 962 31.96 4.11 -8.68
C ASN A 962 31.49 2.65 -8.58
N PHE A 963 31.24 2.14 -7.36
CA PHE A 963 30.55 0.88 -7.19
C PHE A 963 29.05 1.03 -7.46
N LYS A 964 28.46 -0.03 -8.01
CA LYS A 964 27.01 -0.17 -8.08
C LYS A 964 26.49 -0.74 -6.77
N THR A 965 25.38 -0.22 -6.26
CA THR A 965 24.89 -0.58 -4.93
C THR A 965 23.57 -1.33 -4.98
N VAL A 966 23.49 -2.43 -4.25
CA VAL A 966 22.28 -3.24 -4.04
C VAL A 966 21.89 -3.15 -2.58
N MET A 967 20.76 -2.52 -2.25
CA MET A 967 20.23 -2.45 -0.89
C MET A 967 19.21 -3.57 -0.66
N ILE A 968 19.31 -4.27 0.47
CA ILE A 968 18.30 -5.25 0.93
C ILE A 968 17.83 -4.84 2.33
N ASN A 969 16.56 -4.47 2.46
CA ASN A 969 15.95 -4.09 3.74
C ASN A 969 14.41 -4.13 3.64
N CYS A 970 13.72 -4.20 4.78
CA CYS A 970 12.27 -4.45 4.87
C CYS A 970 11.50 -3.42 5.70
N ASN A 971 12.17 -2.40 6.23
CA ASN A 971 11.54 -1.37 7.05
C ASN A 971 10.98 -0.26 6.17
N PRO A 972 9.63 -0.06 6.12
CA PRO A 972 9.01 0.98 5.33
C PRO A 972 9.41 2.39 5.81
N GLU A 973 9.88 2.59 7.03
CA GLU A 973 10.18 3.91 7.64
C GLU A 973 11.58 4.49 7.31
N THR A 974 12.37 3.81 6.47
CA THR A 974 13.80 4.10 6.29
C THR A 974 14.14 4.85 5.00
N VAL A 975 15.14 5.74 5.05
CA VAL A 975 15.73 6.41 3.87
C VAL A 975 16.61 5.46 3.06
N SER A 976 17.26 4.47 3.68
CA SER A 976 18.05 3.46 2.95
C SER A 976 17.25 2.75 1.86
N THR A 977 15.94 2.70 2.03
CA THR A 977 15.04 2.01 1.12
C THR A 977 14.17 2.97 0.31
N ASP A 978 14.67 4.18 0.11
CA ASP A 978 14.38 4.97 -1.08
C ASP A 978 15.14 4.37 -2.28
N PHE A 979 14.42 4.06 -3.37
CA PHE A 979 15.04 3.50 -4.57
C PHE A 979 16.03 4.46 -5.23
N ASP A 980 15.95 5.78 -4.98
CA ASP A 980 16.90 6.77 -5.49
C ASP A 980 18.27 6.71 -4.78
N ILE A 981 18.33 6.11 -3.58
CA ILE A 981 19.56 6.06 -2.79
C ILE A 981 20.55 5.03 -3.32
N CYS A 982 20.07 3.90 -3.86
CA CYS A 982 20.90 2.81 -4.39
C CYS A 982 20.73 2.64 -5.92
N ASP A 983 21.40 1.67 -6.55
CA ASP A 983 21.17 1.32 -7.97
C ASP A 983 20.08 0.23 -8.12
N ARG A 984 19.96 -0.64 -7.11
CA ARG A 984 18.89 -1.63 -6.96
C ARG A 984 18.44 -1.70 -5.51
N LEU A 985 17.14 -1.59 -5.29
CA LEU A 985 16.53 -1.76 -3.98
C LEU A 985 15.70 -3.04 -3.99
N TYR A 986 16.07 -4.00 -3.16
CA TYR A 986 15.23 -5.14 -2.81
C TYR A 986 14.50 -4.84 -1.50
N PHE A 987 13.19 -4.62 -1.58
CA PHE A 987 12.33 -4.55 -0.40
C PHE A 987 11.98 -5.97 0.01
N GLU A 988 12.84 -6.60 0.80
CA GLU A 988 12.78 -8.03 1.05
C GLU A 988 13.40 -8.43 2.40
N GLU A 989 13.19 -9.68 2.81
CA GLU A 989 13.65 -10.19 4.10
C GLU A 989 15.17 -10.17 4.25
N ILE A 990 15.64 -9.80 5.44
CA ILE A 990 17.03 -10.00 5.85
C ILE A 990 17.16 -11.40 6.47
N SER A 991 17.00 -12.42 5.65
CA SER A 991 17.08 -13.84 6.04
C SER A 991 18.15 -14.57 5.23
N LEU A 992 18.63 -15.71 5.74
CA LEU A 992 19.60 -16.56 5.03
C LEU A 992 19.09 -16.92 3.63
N GLU A 993 17.83 -17.35 3.53
CA GLU A 993 17.22 -17.75 2.26
C GLU A 993 17.17 -16.60 1.25
N ALA A 994 16.59 -15.46 1.64
CA ALA A 994 16.36 -14.33 0.74
C ALA A 994 17.66 -13.65 0.31
N VAL A 995 18.56 -13.36 1.26
CA VAL A 995 19.86 -12.75 0.96
C VAL A 995 20.68 -13.67 0.06
N SER A 996 20.68 -14.98 0.30
CA SER A 996 21.39 -15.94 -0.57
C SER A 996 20.80 -15.97 -1.98
N ASN A 997 19.47 -15.95 -2.12
CA ASN A 997 18.83 -15.89 -3.44
C ASN A 997 19.23 -14.63 -4.21
N ILE A 998 19.19 -13.45 -3.57
CA ILE A 998 19.56 -12.18 -4.21
C ILE A 998 21.05 -12.17 -4.56
N TYR A 999 21.92 -12.65 -3.66
CA TYR A 999 23.37 -12.70 -3.89
C TYR A 999 23.73 -13.62 -5.06
N GLU A 1000 23.12 -14.80 -5.17
CA GLU A 1000 23.32 -15.72 -6.30
C GLU A 1000 22.82 -15.13 -7.63
N LEU A 1001 21.71 -14.39 -7.61
CA LEU A 1001 21.15 -13.74 -8.80
C LEU A 1001 22.03 -12.56 -9.27
N GLU A 1002 22.45 -11.68 -8.36
CA GLU A 1002 23.22 -10.48 -8.68
C GLU A 1002 24.71 -10.75 -8.92
N ASN A 1003 25.25 -11.83 -8.33
CA ASN A 1003 26.67 -12.18 -8.35
C ASN A 1003 27.61 -10.98 -8.07
N PRO A 1004 27.44 -10.29 -6.91
CA PRO A 1004 28.13 -9.04 -6.60
C PRO A 1004 29.61 -9.27 -6.22
N ALA A 1005 30.40 -8.19 -6.17
CA ALA A 1005 31.77 -8.19 -5.69
C ALA A 1005 31.91 -8.60 -4.21
N GLY A 1006 30.88 -8.31 -3.42
CA GLY A 1006 30.84 -8.56 -1.98
C GLY A 1006 29.60 -7.99 -1.31
N LEU A 1007 29.51 -8.23 0.00
CA LEU A 1007 28.42 -7.84 0.87
C LEU A 1007 28.94 -7.11 2.11
N ILE A 1008 28.27 -6.03 2.50
CA ILE A 1008 28.51 -5.27 3.72
C ILE A 1008 27.32 -5.45 4.66
N LEU A 1009 27.61 -5.92 5.89
CA LEU A 1009 26.62 -6.13 6.96
C LEU A 1009 26.87 -5.26 8.21
N ALA A 1010 28.05 -4.62 8.32
CA ALA A 1010 28.50 -3.92 9.52
C ALA A 1010 27.63 -2.72 9.94
N PHE A 1011 26.78 -2.20 9.05
CA PHE A 1011 25.91 -1.04 9.31
C PHE A 1011 24.44 -1.42 9.52
N GLY A 1012 24.08 -2.70 9.34
CA GLY A 1012 22.69 -3.18 9.37
C GLY A 1012 22.22 -3.66 10.75
N GLY A 1013 22.94 -3.35 11.82
CA GLY A 1013 22.60 -3.76 13.19
C GLY A 1013 22.59 -5.28 13.39
N GLN A 1014 21.87 -5.75 14.41
CA GLN A 1014 21.94 -7.16 14.83
C GLN A 1014 21.34 -8.14 13.82
N SER A 1015 20.27 -7.77 13.11
CA SER A 1015 19.64 -8.71 12.15
C SER A 1015 20.60 -9.07 11.02
N ALA A 1016 21.42 -8.12 10.54
CA ALA A 1016 22.45 -8.39 9.54
C ALA A 1016 23.62 -9.22 10.12
N ASN A 1017 24.07 -8.92 11.35
CA ASN A 1017 25.13 -9.67 12.02
C ASN A 1017 24.74 -11.12 12.35
N ASN A 1018 23.50 -11.35 12.78
CA ASN A 1018 22.99 -12.66 13.18
C ASN A 1018 23.10 -13.72 12.07
N ILE A 1019 23.02 -13.31 10.80
CA ILE A 1019 23.11 -14.22 9.66
C ILE A 1019 24.52 -14.33 9.08
N ALA A 1020 25.50 -13.58 9.58
CA ALA A 1020 26.84 -13.48 8.98
C ALA A 1020 27.57 -14.84 8.89
N LEU A 1021 27.54 -15.63 9.97
CA LEU A 1021 28.12 -16.97 9.98
C LEU A 1021 27.37 -17.93 9.05
N SER A 1022 26.04 -17.89 9.10
CA SER A 1022 25.19 -18.74 8.26
C SER A 1022 25.40 -18.46 6.78
N LEU A 1023 25.58 -17.19 6.40
CA LEU A 1023 25.90 -16.78 5.03
C LEU A 1023 27.29 -17.28 4.61
N GLN A 1024 28.30 -17.22 5.48
CA GLN A 1024 29.64 -17.72 5.18
C GLN A 1024 29.68 -19.26 5.06
N ALA A 1025 28.88 -19.96 5.85
CA ALA A 1025 28.80 -21.42 5.85
C ALA A 1025 27.86 -21.98 4.77
N ALA A 1026 27.03 -21.14 4.15
CA ALA A 1026 26.07 -21.57 3.14
C ALA A 1026 26.77 -22.13 1.90
N ASN A 1027 26.35 -23.32 1.47
CA ASN A 1027 26.80 -23.95 0.25
C ASN A 1027 26.08 -23.32 -0.96
N LEU A 1028 26.60 -22.19 -1.43
CA LEU A 1028 26.02 -21.41 -2.53
C LEU A 1028 26.82 -21.57 -3.82
N ASP A 1029 26.17 -21.34 -4.96
CA ASP A 1029 26.83 -21.41 -6.27
C ASP A 1029 27.90 -20.31 -6.41
N VAL A 1030 27.67 -19.17 -5.76
CA VAL A 1030 28.61 -18.06 -5.61
C VAL A 1030 28.94 -17.89 -4.12
N PRO A 1031 30.19 -18.05 -3.70
CA PRO A 1031 30.56 -17.92 -2.29
C PRO A 1031 30.39 -16.47 -1.83
N ILE A 1032 29.75 -16.28 -0.68
CA ILE A 1032 29.53 -14.94 -0.13
C ILE A 1032 30.86 -14.36 0.36
N ARG A 1033 31.23 -13.22 -0.23
CA ARG A 1033 32.36 -12.42 0.21
C ARG A 1033 31.90 -11.25 1.09
N VAL A 1034 32.07 -11.39 2.39
CA VAL A 1034 31.83 -10.29 3.34
C VAL A 1034 33.00 -9.30 3.29
N PHE A 1035 32.69 -8.01 3.14
CA PHE A 1035 33.66 -6.92 3.23
C PHE A 1035 33.79 -6.43 4.67
N GLY A 1036 35.02 -6.06 5.07
CA GLY A 1036 35.33 -5.64 6.43
C GLY A 1036 35.73 -6.82 7.33
N THR A 1037 35.28 -6.78 8.58
CA THR A 1037 35.56 -7.82 9.57
C THR A 1037 34.94 -9.16 9.15
N LEU A 1038 35.75 -10.22 9.12
CA LEU A 1038 35.25 -11.54 8.72
C LEU A 1038 34.23 -12.09 9.74
N PRO A 1039 33.19 -12.83 9.30
CA PRO A 1039 32.16 -13.36 10.19
C PRO A 1039 32.68 -14.16 11.39
N LYS A 1040 33.78 -14.92 11.21
CA LYS A 1040 34.45 -15.63 12.31
C LYS A 1040 34.91 -14.72 13.46
N TYR A 1041 35.32 -13.48 13.16
CA TYR A 1041 35.77 -12.52 14.18
C TYR A 1041 34.59 -11.77 14.82
N ILE A 1042 33.47 -11.64 14.08
CA ILE A 1042 32.21 -11.15 14.63
C ILE A 1042 31.70 -12.16 15.67
N ASP A 1043 31.70 -13.44 15.32
CA ASP A 1043 31.38 -14.55 16.22
C ASP A 1043 32.31 -14.62 17.45
N GLU A 1044 33.61 -14.46 17.26
CA GLU A 1044 34.58 -14.40 18.36
C GLU A 1044 34.29 -13.24 19.34
N ALA A 1045 33.80 -12.11 18.83
CA ALA A 1045 33.46 -10.93 19.64
C ALA A 1045 32.07 -11.00 20.29
N GLU A 1046 31.06 -11.57 19.62
CA GLU A 1046 29.68 -11.67 20.11
C GLU A 1046 29.44 -12.88 21.02
N ASP A 1047 30.25 -13.94 20.86
CA ASP A 1047 30.27 -15.07 21.78
C ASP A 1047 31.03 -14.70 23.06
N ARG A 1048 30.31 -14.57 24.17
CA ARG A 1048 30.90 -14.07 25.41
C ARG A 1048 32.02 -14.98 25.94
N TYR A 1049 31.95 -16.29 25.70
CA TYR A 1049 33.01 -17.21 26.12
C TYR A 1049 34.28 -16.99 25.27
N LYS A 1050 34.13 -16.90 23.94
CA LYS A 1050 35.26 -16.67 23.02
C LYS A 1050 35.91 -15.31 23.27
N PHE A 1051 35.09 -14.25 23.35
CA PHE A 1051 35.57 -12.88 23.58
C PHE A 1051 36.35 -12.76 24.88
N SER A 1052 35.80 -13.34 25.95
CA SER A 1052 36.42 -13.25 27.26
C SER A 1052 37.75 -13.99 27.34
N ARG A 1053 37.86 -15.17 26.70
CA ARG A 1053 39.14 -15.87 26.54
C ARG A 1053 40.17 -15.02 25.78
N ALA A 1054 39.76 -14.33 24.72
CA ALA A 1054 40.65 -13.46 23.96
C ALA A 1054 41.19 -12.29 24.83
N LEU A 1055 40.37 -11.70 25.70
CA LEU A 1055 40.81 -10.68 26.65
C LEU A 1055 41.86 -11.21 27.64
N ASP A 1056 41.67 -12.44 28.16
CA ASP A 1056 42.63 -13.07 29.07
C ASP A 1056 43.99 -13.32 28.39
N GLU A 1057 43.97 -13.79 27.13
CA GLU A 1057 45.18 -13.99 26.31
C GLU A 1057 45.91 -12.66 26.06
N LEU A 1058 45.15 -11.58 25.81
CA LEU A 1058 45.67 -10.22 25.64
C LEU A 1058 46.03 -9.52 26.96
N LYS A 1059 45.80 -10.15 28.12
CA LYS A 1059 45.99 -9.59 29.46
C LYS A 1059 45.21 -8.28 29.68
N ILE A 1060 44.04 -8.14 29.04
CA ILE A 1060 43.12 -7.03 29.25
C ILE A 1060 42.23 -7.37 30.44
N LYS A 1061 42.11 -6.45 31.40
CA LYS A 1061 41.27 -6.67 32.59
C LYS A 1061 39.80 -6.71 32.19
N GLN A 1062 39.07 -7.62 32.82
CA GLN A 1062 37.61 -7.75 32.72
C GLN A 1062 37.03 -8.18 34.08
N PRO A 1063 35.74 -7.97 34.34
CA PRO A 1063 35.10 -8.47 35.55
C PRO A 1063 35.24 -10.00 35.65
N GLN A 1064 35.35 -10.51 36.87
CA GLN A 1064 35.30 -11.96 37.10
C GLN A 1064 34.00 -12.51 36.52
N TRP A 1065 34.09 -13.63 35.81
CA TRP A 1065 32.96 -14.22 35.10
C TRP A 1065 33.07 -15.74 35.09
N LYS A 1066 31.94 -16.41 34.83
CA LYS A 1066 31.89 -17.86 34.59
C LYS A 1066 30.81 -18.18 33.58
N ASN A 1067 31.13 -19.09 32.66
CA ASN A 1067 30.12 -19.76 31.84
C ASN A 1067 29.47 -20.84 32.70
N ALA A 1068 28.24 -20.62 33.13
CA ALA A 1068 27.52 -21.55 34.00
C ALA A 1068 26.53 -22.36 33.16
N THR A 1069 26.71 -23.67 33.13
CA THR A 1069 25.81 -24.59 32.42
C THR A 1069 24.65 -25.06 33.30
N THR A 1070 24.80 -24.92 34.61
CA THR A 1070 23.79 -25.26 35.62
C THR A 1070 23.57 -24.10 36.60
N VAL A 1071 22.39 -24.08 37.22
CA VAL A 1071 22.06 -23.07 38.24
C VAL A 1071 23.00 -23.16 39.45
N ASP A 1072 23.38 -24.37 39.85
CA ASP A 1072 24.30 -24.60 40.97
C ASP A 1072 25.71 -24.05 40.69
N GLU A 1073 26.20 -24.19 39.46
CA GLU A 1073 27.48 -23.61 39.05
C GLU A 1073 27.49 -22.08 39.08
N ALA A 1074 26.36 -21.47 38.74
CA ALA A 1074 26.15 -20.02 38.79
C ALA A 1074 26.06 -19.52 40.23
N LEU A 1075 25.29 -20.20 41.09
CA LEU A 1075 25.16 -19.88 42.52
C LEU A 1075 26.51 -19.89 43.22
N LYS A 1076 27.28 -20.98 43.04
CA LYS A 1076 28.62 -21.12 43.63
C LYS A 1076 29.56 -20.00 43.19
N PHE A 1077 29.52 -19.63 41.91
CA PHE A 1077 30.33 -18.53 41.40
C PHE A 1077 29.94 -17.18 42.03
N CYS A 1078 28.64 -16.90 42.15
CA CYS A 1078 28.16 -15.66 42.77
C CYS A 1078 28.51 -15.58 44.27
N GLU A 1079 28.57 -16.72 44.97
CA GLU A 1079 29.09 -16.79 46.33
C GLU A 1079 30.59 -16.47 46.39
N ASP A 1080 31.37 -17.01 45.44
CA ASP A 1080 32.82 -16.78 45.37
C ASP A 1080 33.17 -15.30 45.08
N VAL A 1081 32.40 -14.61 44.23
CA VAL A 1081 32.67 -13.21 43.80
C VAL A 1081 31.86 -12.15 44.56
N ASN A 1082 30.94 -12.59 45.43
CA ASN A 1082 29.92 -11.79 46.12
C ASN A 1082 28.93 -11.07 45.19
N TYR A 1083 27.69 -10.88 45.66
CA TYR A 1083 26.68 -10.06 44.98
C TYR A 1083 27.01 -8.55 45.02
N PRO A 1084 26.44 -7.72 44.13
CA PRO A 1084 25.58 -8.08 42.99
C PRO A 1084 26.33 -8.77 41.84
N CYS A 1085 25.59 -9.56 41.05
CA CYS A 1085 26.08 -10.29 39.88
C CYS A 1085 25.16 -10.04 38.67
N LEU A 1086 25.73 -9.99 37.47
CA LEU A 1086 25.02 -9.71 36.23
C LEU A 1086 24.95 -10.95 35.35
N ILE A 1087 23.73 -11.29 34.95
CA ILE A 1087 23.42 -12.38 34.02
C ILE A 1087 23.31 -11.79 32.61
N ARG A 1088 24.02 -12.37 31.64
CA ARG A 1088 23.97 -11.96 30.23
C ARG A 1088 23.88 -13.15 29.26
N PRO A 1089 22.92 -13.18 28.33
CA PRO A 1089 22.93 -14.09 27.19
C PRO A 1089 23.93 -13.63 26.11
N SER A 1090 24.40 -14.56 25.27
CA SER A 1090 25.30 -14.26 24.13
C SER A 1090 24.53 -13.89 22.85
N TYR A 1091 25.15 -13.11 21.95
CA TYR A 1091 24.57 -12.62 20.67
C TYR A 1091 23.30 -11.77 20.81
N VAL A 1092 23.29 -10.86 21.78
CA VAL A 1092 22.15 -10.01 22.08
C VAL A 1092 22.62 -8.56 22.21
N LEU A 1093 21.93 -7.64 21.53
CA LEU A 1093 22.03 -6.19 21.75
C LEU A 1093 20.91 -5.69 22.68
N SER A 1094 21.06 -4.47 23.18
CA SER A 1094 20.02 -3.76 23.96
C SER A 1094 19.67 -4.41 25.29
N GLY A 1095 20.56 -5.22 25.84
CA GLY A 1095 20.38 -5.81 27.17
C GLY A 1095 19.20 -6.79 27.28
N ALA A 1096 18.71 -7.35 26.17
CA ALA A 1096 17.56 -8.23 26.24
C ALA A 1096 17.85 -9.47 27.12
N ALA A 1097 17.02 -9.67 28.15
CA ALA A 1097 17.19 -10.67 29.21
C ALA A 1097 18.47 -10.53 30.06
N MET A 1098 19.11 -9.34 30.09
CA MET A 1098 20.15 -9.01 31.05
C MET A 1098 19.54 -8.56 32.38
N ASN A 1099 19.97 -9.16 33.49
CA ASN A 1099 19.46 -8.84 34.82
C ASN A 1099 20.58 -8.80 35.87
N VAL A 1100 20.49 -7.85 36.79
CA VAL A 1100 21.38 -7.77 37.96
C VAL A 1100 20.73 -8.52 39.12
N ALA A 1101 21.29 -9.68 39.46
CA ALA A 1101 20.93 -10.42 40.66
C ALA A 1101 21.58 -9.79 41.89
N GLN A 1102 20.78 -9.40 42.88
CA GLN A 1102 21.27 -8.86 44.15
C GLN A 1102 21.51 -9.96 45.19
N ASN A 1103 20.92 -11.12 44.98
CA ASN A 1103 21.01 -12.27 45.87
C ASN A 1103 20.78 -13.59 45.09
N ALA A 1104 20.91 -14.72 45.79
CA ALA A 1104 20.73 -16.05 45.22
C ALA A 1104 19.33 -16.31 44.67
N GLN A 1105 18.28 -15.78 45.30
CA GLN A 1105 16.91 -15.98 44.84
C GLN A 1105 16.65 -15.25 43.52
N ASP A 1106 17.15 -14.02 43.38
CA ASP A 1106 17.11 -13.27 42.13
C ASP A 1106 17.82 -14.03 41.01
N LEU A 1107 19.00 -14.59 41.30
CA LEU A 1107 19.79 -15.35 40.34
C LEU A 1107 19.00 -16.54 39.77
N VAL A 1108 18.38 -17.34 40.64
CA VAL A 1108 17.57 -18.50 40.20
C VAL A 1108 16.41 -18.07 39.31
N ASN A 1109 15.69 -17.02 39.71
CA ASN A 1109 14.55 -16.51 38.95
C ASN A 1109 14.97 -16.01 37.57
N PHE A 1110 16.06 -15.24 37.50
CA PHE A 1110 16.56 -14.68 36.25
C PHE A 1110 17.18 -15.72 35.32
N LEU A 1111 17.87 -16.75 35.85
CA LEU A 1111 18.38 -17.85 35.04
C LEU A 1111 17.25 -18.66 34.39
N GLN A 1112 16.15 -18.90 35.11
CA GLN A 1112 14.97 -19.55 34.55
C GLN A 1112 14.33 -18.72 33.43
N GLN A 1113 14.29 -17.39 33.59
CA GLN A 1113 13.80 -16.49 32.54
C GLN A 1113 14.74 -16.45 31.32
N ALA A 1114 16.06 -16.34 31.54
CA ALA A 1114 17.06 -16.30 30.48
C ALA A 1114 17.12 -17.61 29.66
N ALA A 1115 16.99 -18.77 30.31
CA ALA A 1115 16.90 -20.06 29.64
C ALA A 1115 15.66 -20.19 28.72
N GLY A 1116 14.58 -19.45 29.01
CA GLY A 1116 13.42 -19.37 28.14
C GLY A 1116 13.64 -18.57 26.85
N VAL A 1117 14.58 -17.62 26.88
CA VAL A 1117 14.91 -16.70 25.77
C VAL A 1117 16.02 -17.26 24.87
N ALA A 1118 17.01 -17.94 25.46
CA ALA A 1118 18.18 -18.45 24.76
C ALA A 1118 18.31 -19.97 24.97
N LYS A 1119 17.37 -20.74 24.40
CA LYS A 1119 17.25 -22.20 24.63
C LYS A 1119 18.51 -23.01 24.28
N ASP A 1120 19.34 -22.51 23.36
CA ASP A 1120 20.51 -23.23 22.83
C ASP A 1120 21.84 -22.48 23.06
N LYS A 1121 21.85 -21.41 23.88
CA LYS A 1121 23.05 -20.59 24.10
C LYS A 1121 23.45 -20.52 25.57
N PRO A 1122 24.76 -20.63 25.88
CA PRO A 1122 25.25 -20.52 27.25
C PRO A 1122 24.95 -19.14 27.86
N VAL A 1123 24.53 -19.14 29.12
CA VAL A 1123 24.31 -17.93 29.91
C VAL A 1123 25.58 -17.65 30.72
N VAL A 1124 26.09 -16.42 30.60
CA VAL A 1124 27.29 -16.00 31.33
C VAL A 1124 26.89 -15.16 32.53
N VAL A 1125 27.47 -15.50 33.69
CA VAL A 1125 27.32 -14.74 34.92
C VAL A 1125 28.63 -14.03 35.22
N SER A 1126 28.56 -12.76 35.60
CA SER A 1126 29.73 -11.90 35.85
C SER A 1126 29.54 -11.04 37.07
N LYS A 1127 30.64 -10.68 37.75
CA LYS A 1127 30.61 -9.73 38.87
C LYS A 1127 30.13 -8.37 38.36
N PHE A 1128 29.09 -7.83 38.99
CA PHE A 1128 28.64 -6.46 38.72
C PHE A 1128 29.54 -5.49 39.49
N LEU A 1129 30.02 -4.44 38.81
CA LEU A 1129 30.86 -3.41 39.40
C LEU A 1129 29.99 -2.20 39.75
N GLU A 1130 29.86 -1.93 41.04
CA GLU A 1130 29.11 -0.79 41.54
C GLU A 1130 29.95 0.50 41.44
N GLU A 1131 29.27 1.64 41.31
CA GLU A 1131 29.88 2.98 41.24
C GLU A 1131 30.95 3.16 40.14
N ALA A 1132 30.92 2.30 39.11
CA ALA A 1132 31.82 2.41 37.98
C ALA A 1132 31.32 3.42 36.95
N LYS A 1133 32.25 4.13 36.29
CA LYS A 1133 31.96 4.88 35.07
C LYS A 1133 31.95 3.97 33.87
N GLU A 1134 31.02 4.22 32.95
CA GLU A 1134 30.93 3.53 31.67
C GLU A 1134 31.40 4.46 30.54
N ILE A 1135 32.18 3.89 29.62
CA ILE A 1135 32.81 4.61 28.52
C ILE A 1135 32.52 3.84 27.23
N ASP A 1136 31.92 4.52 26.27
CA ASP A 1136 31.78 4.01 24.90
C ASP A 1136 32.95 4.47 24.05
N VAL A 1137 33.50 3.53 23.29
CA VAL A 1137 34.66 3.74 22.44
C VAL A 1137 34.33 3.27 21.03
N ASP A 1138 33.99 4.24 20.17
CA ASP A 1138 33.70 3.98 18.77
C ASP A 1138 35.00 4.00 17.96
N VAL A 1139 35.29 2.91 17.25
CA VAL A 1139 36.57 2.69 16.57
C VAL A 1139 36.34 2.28 15.12
N VAL A 1140 37.09 2.89 14.20
CA VAL A 1140 37.27 2.36 12.85
C VAL A 1140 38.71 1.89 12.70
N ALA A 1141 38.89 0.64 12.31
CA ALA A 1141 40.21 0.03 12.12
C ALA A 1141 40.37 -0.58 10.72
N ILE A 1142 41.60 -0.55 10.19
CA ILE A 1142 41.98 -1.27 8.97
C ILE A 1142 43.11 -2.24 9.30
N SER A 1143 42.93 -3.51 8.95
CA SER A 1143 43.92 -4.58 9.23
C SER A 1143 44.43 -4.57 10.68
N GLY A 1144 43.52 -4.36 11.64
CA GLY A 1144 43.83 -4.31 13.08
C GLY A 1144 44.44 -3.00 13.58
N LYS A 1145 44.66 -1.99 12.73
CA LYS A 1145 45.16 -0.67 13.13
C LYS A 1145 44.03 0.36 13.20
N VAL A 1146 43.93 1.04 14.33
CA VAL A 1146 42.94 2.12 14.56
C VAL A 1146 43.24 3.31 13.64
N LEU A 1147 42.23 3.75 12.90
CA LEU A 1147 42.27 4.93 12.02
C LEU A 1147 41.50 6.12 12.60
N ALA A 1148 40.36 5.85 13.23
CA ALA A 1148 39.51 6.84 13.86
C ALA A 1148 38.99 6.30 15.19
N LEU A 1149 38.82 7.21 16.15
CA LEU A 1149 38.44 6.91 17.52
C LEU A 1149 37.57 8.06 18.06
N ALA A 1150 36.44 7.74 18.66
CA ALA A 1150 35.67 8.66 19.49
C ALA A 1150 35.45 8.01 20.86
N ILE A 1151 35.65 8.78 21.92
CA ILE A 1151 35.47 8.33 23.30
C ILE A 1151 34.38 9.18 23.94
N SER A 1152 33.33 8.51 24.39
CA SER A 1152 32.16 9.11 25.03
C SER A 1152 32.01 8.56 26.43
N GLU A 1153 31.72 9.44 27.39
CA GLU A 1153 31.46 9.05 28.77
C GLU A 1153 29.96 9.09 29.05
N HIS A 1154 29.46 8.09 29.76
CA HIS A 1154 28.09 8.08 30.25
C HIS A 1154 27.95 9.04 31.44
N VAL A 1155 26.88 9.83 31.47
CA VAL A 1155 26.55 10.63 32.65
C VAL A 1155 26.21 9.70 33.82
N GLU A 1156 25.43 8.67 33.52
CA GLU A 1156 25.05 7.59 34.40
C GLU A 1156 26.24 6.70 34.78
N ASN A 1157 26.14 5.99 35.90
CA ASN A 1157 27.10 4.95 36.26
C ASN A 1157 26.75 3.64 35.54
N ALA A 1158 27.76 2.78 35.38
CA ALA A 1158 27.60 1.46 34.77
C ALA A 1158 26.48 0.67 35.45
N GLY A 1159 25.55 0.17 34.64
CA GLY A 1159 24.35 -0.53 35.10
C GLY A 1159 23.06 -0.07 34.43
N ILE A 1160 22.97 1.22 34.08
CA ILE A 1160 21.99 1.69 33.10
C ILE A 1160 22.48 1.22 31.72
N HIS A 1161 21.56 0.72 30.88
CA HIS A 1161 21.95 0.19 29.57
C HIS A 1161 22.49 1.32 28.68
N SER A 1162 23.54 1.05 27.91
CA SER A 1162 24.20 2.08 27.09
C SER A 1162 23.29 2.75 26.06
N GLY A 1163 22.28 2.03 25.56
CA GLY A 1163 21.25 2.58 24.66
C GLY A 1163 20.29 3.56 25.32
N ASP A 1164 20.21 3.57 26.66
CA ASP A 1164 19.38 4.47 27.45
C ASP A 1164 20.20 5.56 28.17
N ALA A 1165 21.54 5.51 28.05
CA ALA A 1165 22.46 6.41 28.73
C ALA A 1165 22.62 7.75 28.01
N THR A 1166 22.91 8.80 28.78
CA THR A 1166 23.25 10.12 28.25
C THR A 1166 24.75 10.18 27.97
N LEU A 1167 25.13 10.40 26.72
CA LEU A 1167 26.54 10.48 26.31
C LEU A 1167 27.08 11.91 26.34
N VAL A 1168 28.33 12.06 26.81
CA VAL A 1168 29.11 13.30 26.69
C VAL A 1168 30.38 13.05 25.90
N THR A 1169 30.60 13.87 24.87
CA THR A 1169 31.76 13.80 23.97
C THR A 1169 32.41 15.18 23.81
N PRO A 1170 33.73 15.35 24.07
CA PRO A 1170 34.64 14.34 24.62
C PRO A 1170 34.28 14.01 26.08
N HIS A 1171 34.75 12.87 26.59
CA HIS A 1171 34.64 12.50 28.01
C HIS A 1171 35.03 13.65 28.95
N LYS A 1172 34.32 13.76 30.09
CA LYS A 1172 34.57 14.79 31.09
C LYS A 1172 35.69 14.30 32.02
N ILE A 1173 36.94 14.48 31.60
CA ILE A 1173 38.06 14.50 32.53
C ILE A 1173 38.24 15.89 33.10
#